data_AF-C4Y674-F1
#
_entry.id   AF-C4Y674-F1
#
_cell.length_a   1.000
_cell.length_b   1.000
_cell.length_c   1.000
_cell.angle_alpha   90.00
_cell.angle_beta   90.00
_cell.angle_gamma   90.00
#
_symmetry.space_group_name_H-M   'P 1'
#
loop_
_entity.id
_entity.type
_entity.pdbx_description
1 polymer ?
#
loop_
_entity_poly.entity_id
_entity_poly.type
_entity_poly.pdbx_seq_one_letter_code
_entity_poly.pdbx_strand_id
1 'polypeptide(L)'
;MTMLDSRASRLGPVNALKSIHGDYIGGINSNFRKWFFATEMDTQAGNSSGSLCSSLAASRNSWKAYIQNLTYSGMISHVGLYLLCWGEANNIRFMPECICFIFKCCVDLLEAHEDYLHMQNDPRSFLDEVITPIYEALRNQCYPQKNDISFTSRKDHEYIIGYDDMNQMFWSKGGIERIILKDKTKLMSQPMEKRALHLRYVDWEKCMVKNYREKRSWFHSLIHFNRVILLHGSVFWYYHSYHAYPLYTPSYSISKDNQPSIQLRLMVMSMAGVFSLIFCAFTTFCEFIIIPARWKEIPAIMRLGFLLLGCSFQIAVLSMYYFLDVMSKDSIIGLASAVSQFLGSLFTVVYLSFTPSAVLFGFQSSRPGSLGFKSFTDNVYQLSGKPKIASITLWSVILFSKCIESYFHLALSTREPIRELSIMSPKCISDVWIGGKLCSFQPQIVLILLTTLEFILFFVDTYLWYIIWITVFSVVRSFYLGSSIWSPWRNVFSNLPKRITSKLLTPSTKVFIHDNDDRVPKLWNTIIVSMYREHLLSIDQVSKLLYRTVETEDSINFAEPNFFISQEDESLTSSSLFDNSESNRRLKFFAHSLSTPMPQSQRIHSMPSFTVLIPHYQEKIILSFNEILREEDKLSNLTILEFLKNLHPLEWSNYMKDNKLMAEEDLLKLNSSKRMSSASSPPELMLQDNEAIMRTRLWASLRTQTLYRTITGFMNYSRAIKLLYDLEEFNDNDSYDRMRLSKLNIMAKRKFKLVVSLQRYKFFDTEDKENVELLLRSFPELQVSYIDEVVNVLDGKVDYFSCLLDGACPILPNGEREPKYRIRLSGYPILGDGKADNQNHALIFTRGEYIQLIDANQDHYFEECLKVRNVLSEFEEGCIGDLSNYDQKQGEEGHPVAIVGNREYIFSENIGILGDIAAGKEQTFGTLFARTLAYIGGKLHYGHPDFLNAIFMTTRGGVSKAQKGLHLNEDIYAGMNALFKRWSNKIL
;
A
#
# COMPACT_ATOMS: atom_id res chain seq x y z
N MET A 1 4.29 25.19 7.14
CA MET A 1 3.32 25.71 8.14
C MET A 1 2.10 24.81 8.36
N THR A 2 1.46 24.21 7.35
CA THR A 2 0.24 23.37 7.55
C THR A 2 0.41 22.22 8.54
N MET A 3 1.50 21.45 8.48
CA MET A 3 1.75 20.37 9.45
C MET A 3 1.92 20.89 10.88
N LEU A 4 2.61 22.03 11.04
CA LEU A 4 2.80 22.67 12.34
C LEU A 4 1.46 23.14 12.92
N ASP A 5 0.64 23.79 12.10
CA ASP A 5 -0.71 24.21 12.47
C ASP A 5 -1.59 23.02 12.88
N SER A 6 -1.51 21.94 12.10
CA SER A 6 -2.23 20.68 12.36
C SER A 6 -1.85 20.06 13.71
N ARG A 7 -0.56 19.92 14.02
CA ARG A 7 -0.12 19.36 15.32
C ARG A 7 -0.29 20.32 16.49
N ALA A 8 -0.12 21.63 16.26
CA ALA A 8 -0.29 22.63 17.29
C ALA A 8 -1.73 22.65 17.82
N SER A 9 -2.71 22.30 16.99
CA SER A 9 -4.12 22.15 17.39
C SER A 9 -4.36 21.03 18.43
N ARG A 10 -3.40 20.12 18.63
CA ARG A 10 -3.44 19.03 19.61
C ARG A 10 -2.45 19.22 20.77
N LEU A 11 -1.22 19.63 20.47
CA LEU A 11 -0.09 19.58 21.41
C LEU A 11 0.42 20.95 21.87
N GLY A 12 -0.08 22.03 21.27
CA GLY A 12 0.53 23.36 21.34
C GLY A 12 1.76 23.49 20.42
N PRO A 13 2.22 24.73 20.17
CA PRO A 13 3.19 25.04 19.11
C PRO A 13 4.58 24.46 19.35
N VAL A 14 5.09 24.49 20.59
CA VAL A 14 6.45 24.03 20.92
C VAL A 14 6.57 22.51 20.77
N ASN A 15 5.61 21.76 21.32
CA ASN A 15 5.60 20.30 21.22
C ASN A 15 5.31 19.85 19.78
N ALA A 16 4.47 20.59 19.04
CA ALA A 16 4.26 20.35 17.62
C ALA A 16 5.57 20.45 16.81
N LEU A 17 6.37 21.50 17.04
CA LEU A 17 7.66 21.65 16.37
C LEU A 17 8.63 20.51 16.72
N LYS A 18 8.78 20.18 18.01
CA LYS A 18 9.63 19.05 18.45
C LYS A 18 9.19 17.73 17.83
N SER A 19 7.89 17.49 17.77
CA SER A 19 7.30 16.30 17.15
C SER A 19 7.65 16.22 15.66
N ILE A 20 7.47 17.30 14.89
CA ILE A 20 7.77 17.34 13.44
C ILE A 20 9.26 17.14 13.20
N HIS A 21 10.10 17.86 13.95
CA HIS A 21 11.55 17.67 13.88
C HIS A 21 11.95 16.24 14.24
N GLY A 22 11.23 15.61 15.18
CA GLY A 22 11.39 14.20 15.54
C GLY A 22 11.14 13.25 14.38
N ASP A 23 10.06 13.45 13.63
CA ASP A 23 9.71 12.54 12.53
C ASP A 23 10.62 12.69 11.31
N TYR A 24 11.03 13.92 10.98
CA TYR A 24 11.94 14.16 9.86
C TYR A 24 13.40 13.84 10.20
N ILE A 25 13.87 14.23 11.39
CA ILE A 25 15.32 14.36 11.66
C ILE A 25 15.72 13.72 12.99
N GLY A 26 15.30 14.26 14.14
CA GLY A 26 15.89 13.95 15.45
C GLY A 26 15.41 12.65 16.12
N GLY A 27 14.23 12.16 15.77
CA GLY A 27 13.56 11.06 16.46
C GLY A 27 14.13 9.69 16.11
N ILE A 28 13.98 8.72 17.01
CA ILE A 28 14.48 7.35 16.82
C ILE A 28 13.94 6.67 15.56
N ASN A 29 12.72 7.05 15.17
CA ASN A 29 12.04 6.51 14.00
C ASN A 29 12.35 7.26 12.71
N SER A 30 13.00 8.44 12.74
CA SER A 30 13.30 9.24 11.54
C SER A 30 14.22 8.50 10.57
N ASN A 31 14.06 8.74 9.26
CA ASN A 31 14.95 8.11 8.28
C ASN A 31 16.36 8.70 8.36
N PHE A 32 16.46 10.02 8.57
CA PHE A 32 17.75 10.71 8.64
C PHE A 32 18.63 10.23 9.80
N ARG A 33 18.06 10.08 11.01
CA ARG A 33 18.83 9.58 12.17
C ARG A 33 19.30 8.15 11.93
N LYS A 34 18.43 7.29 11.40
CA LYS A 34 18.78 5.89 11.05
C LYS A 34 19.90 5.88 10.03
N TRP A 35 19.83 6.73 9.00
CA TRP A 35 20.86 6.90 7.99
C TRP A 35 22.18 7.39 8.57
N PHE A 36 22.17 8.46 9.38
CA PHE A 36 23.36 9.06 9.99
C PHE A 36 24.18 8.03 10.79
N PHE A 37 23.52 7.20 11.59
CA PHE A 37 24.20 6.13 12.33
C PHE A 37 24.58 4.93 11.47
N ALA A 38 23.78 4.60 10.44
CA ALA A 38 24.08 3.49 9.54
C ALA A 38 25.33 3.75 8.67
N THR A 39 25.54 5.01 8.28
CA THR A 39 26.71 5.44 7.50
C THR A 39 27.91 5.78 8.37
N GLU A 40 27.78 5.71 9.70
CA GLU A 40 28.81 6.13 10.66
C GLU A 40 29.33 7.54 10.36
N MET A 41 28.42 8.43 9.94
CA MET A 41 28.75 9.76 9.50
C MET A 41 29.44 10.53 10.64
N ASP A 42 30.53 11.23 10.31
CA ASP A 42 31.35 12.03 11.25
C ASP A 42 31.96 11.27 12.44
N THR A 43 31.98 9.93 12.41
CA THR A 43 32.79 9.15 13.35
C THR A 43 34.28 9.30 13.02
N GLN A 44 35.07 9.78 13.98
CA GLN A 44 36.51 9.93 13.80
C GLN A 44 37.15 8.57 13.49
N ALA A 45 37.97 8.53 12.44
CA ALA A 45 38.87 7.41 12.16
C ALA A 45 40.02 7.40 13.20
N GLY A 46 39.70 7.03 14.43
CA GLY A 46 40.67 6.84 15.50
C GLY A 46 41.29 5.45 15.42
N ASN A 47 42.60 5.40 15.26
CA ASN A 47 43.49 4.23 15.30
C ASN A 47 43.50 3.48 16.67
N SER A 48 42.41 3.48 17.43
CA SER A 48 42.34 2.73 18.68
C SER A 48 41.60 1.41 18.47
N SER A 49 42.28 0.33 18.84
CA SER A 49 41.83 -1.04 19.04
C SER A 49 40.66 -1.17 20.05
N GLY A 50 39.57 -0.42 19.84
CA GLY A 50 38.33 -0.49 20.60
C GLY A 50 37.21 -1.13 19.79
N SER A 51 36.34 -1.90 20.45
CA SER A 51 35.19 -2.55 19.80
C SER A 51 34.26 -1.53 19.12
N LEU A 52 33.73 -1.84 17.93
CA LEU A 52 32.75 -1.03 17.18
C LEU A 52 31.58 -0.48 18.06
N CYS A 53 31.22 -1.24 19.10
CA CYS A 53 30.16 -0.90 20.05
C CYS A 53 30.45 0.38 20.87
N SER A 54 31.71 0.63 21.26
CA SER A 54 32.06 1.80 22.07
C SER A 54 32.00 3.10 21.26
N SER A 55 32.40 3.06 19.98
CA SER A 55 32.32 4.21 19.06
C SER A 55 30.87 4.62 18.75
N LEU A 56 29.98 3.65 18.49
CA LEU A 56 28.56 3.93 18.23
C LEU A 56 27.82 4.46 19.46
N ALA A 57 28.14 3.95 20.66
CA ALA A 57 27.58 4.46 21.90
C ALA A 57 28.00 5.93 22.15
N ALA A 58 29.28 6.24 21.91
CA ALA A 58 29.79 7.61 22.00
C ALA A 58 29.11 8.54 20.99
N SER A 59 29.01 8.14 19.72
CA SER A 59 28.32 8.91 18.67
C SER A 59 26.85 9.18 19.02
N ARG A 60 26.13 8.19 19.57
CA ARG A 60 24.76 8.39 20.05
C ARG A 60 24.67 9.40 21.18
N ASN A 61 25.62 9.41 22.11
CA ASN A 61 25.64 10.37 23.21
C ASN A 61 25.91 11.79 22.70
N SER A 62 26.85 11.96 21.76
CA SER A 62 27.11 13.25 21.11
C SER A 62 25.88 13.77 20.36
N TRP A 63 25.18 12.89 19.62
CA TRP A 63 23.93 13.24 18.94
C TRP A 63 22.85 13.71 19.92
N LYS A 64 22.68 13.01 21.06
CA LYS A 64 21.72 13.42 22.09
C LYS A 64 22.05 14.81 22.62
N ALA A 65 23.31 15.08 22.94
CA ALA A 65 23.75 16.38 23.43
C ALA A 65 23.51 17.49 22.39
N TYR A 66 23.84 17.23 21.12
CA TYR A 66 23.57 18.15 20.01
C TYR A 66 22.07 18.48 19.89
N ILE A 67 21.21 17.47 19.89
CA ILE A 67 19.76 17.66 19.76
C ILE A 67 19.15 18.36 20.98
N GLN A 68 19.68 18.12 22.19
CA GLN A 68 19.24 18.81 23.41
C GLN A 68 19.62 20.29 23.43
N ASN A 69 20.77 20.64 22.84
CA ASN A 69 21.26 22.01 22.75
C ASN A 69 20.68 22.79 21.55
N LEU A 70 19.96 22.13 20.64
CA LEU A 70 19.42 22.76 19.43
C LEU A 70 18.29 23.75 19.78
N THR A 71 18.42 24.99 19.29
CA THR A 71 17.40 26.02 19.47
C THR A 71 16.15 25.73 18.64
N TYR A 72 15.00 26.30 19.01
CA TYR A 72 13.78 26.19 18.22
C TYR A 72 13.94 26.74 16.80
N SER A 73 14.72 27.82 16.64
CA SER A 73 15.07 28.36 15.33
C SER A 73 15.86 27.35 14.51
N GLY A 74 16.86 26.68 15.12
CA GLY A 74 17.62 25.61 14.47
C GLY A 74 16.72 24.45 14.01
N MET A 75 15.76 24.02 14.85
CA MET A 75 14.80 22.98 14.47
C MET A 75 13.94 23.38 13.26
N ILE A 76 13.48 24.63 13.21
CA ILE A 76 12.72 25.16 12.06
C ILE A 76 13.61 25.19 10.81
N SER A 77 14.84 25.68 10.93
CA SER A 77 15.80 25.72 9.82
C SER A 77 16.09 24.33 9.27
N HIS A 78 16.28 23.33 10.13
CA HIS A 78 16.51 21.95 9.69
C HIS A 78 15.32 21.36 8.92
N VAL A 79 14.10 21.48 9.47
CA VAL A 79 12.89 20.98 8.80
C VAL A 79 12.63 21.74 7.49
N GLY A 80 12.82 23.06 7.51
CA GLY A 80 12.69 23.91 6.32
C GLY A 80 13.68 23.51 5.23
N LEU A 81 14.96 23.38 5.57
CA LEU A 81 16.02 22.98 4.65
C LEU A 81 15.76 21.59 4.06
N TYR A 82 15.35 20.61 4.88
CA TYR A 82 15.00 19.27 4.39
C TYR A 82 13.87 19.33 3.35
N LEU A 83 12.81 20.10 3.64
CA LEU A 83 11.67 20.25 2.73
C LEU A 83 12.02 21.01 1.45
N LEU A 84 12.97 21.96 1.50
CA LEU A 84 13.50 22.64 0.31
C LEU A 84 14.31 21.67 -0.56
N CYS A 85 15.26 20.94 0.02
CA CYS A 85 16.01 19.91 -0.70
C CYS A 85 15.08 18.86 -1.33
N TRP A 86 14.09 18.38 -0.57
CA TRP A 86 13.11 17.40 -1.05
C TRP A 86 12.17 17.98 -2.12
N GLY A 87 11.79 19.25 -1.98
CA GLY A 87 10.95 19.99 -2.91
C GLY A 87 11.58 20.08 -4.30
N GLU A 88 12.89 20.34 -4.38
CA GLU A 88 13.62 20.42 -5.66
C GLU A 88 14.10 19.05 -6.19
N ALA A 89 14.11 18.00 -5.37
CA ALA A 89 14.68 16.69 -5.72
C ALA A 89 14.03 15.98 -6.92
N ASN A 90 12.84 16.37 -7.38
CA ASN A 90 12.16 15.76 -8.54
C ASN A 90 12.10 14.21 -8.46
N ASN A 91 12.67 13.47 -9.42
CA ASN A 91 12.77 12.00 -9.41
C ASN A 91 13.69 11.43 -8.32
N ILE A 92 14.64 12.23 -7.79
CA ILE A 92 15.54 11.80 -6.70
C ILE A 92 14.78 11.52 -5.41
N ARG A 93 13.50 11.94 -5.30
CA ARG A 93 12.61 11.58 -4.19
C ARG A 93 12.47 10.07 -3.98
N PHE A 94 12.63 9.26 -5.02
CA PHE A 94 12.68 7.79 -4.91
C PHE A 94 13.97 7.26 -4.24
N MET A 95 14.95 8.12 -3.98
CA MET A 95 16.24 7.81 -3.34
C MET A 95 16.38 8.54 -1.99
N PRO A 96 15.65 8.12 -0.94
CA PRO A 96 15.59 8.85 0.32
C PRO A 96 16.93 8.96 1.05
N GLU A 97 17.82 7.97 0.94
CA GLU A 97 19.15 8.04 1.57
C GLU A 97 20.11 8.97 0.79
N CYS A 98 19.92 9.13 -0.52
CA CYS A 98 20.59 10.18 -1.30
C CYS A 98 20.18 11.58 -0.81
N ILE A 99 18.88 11.80 -0.56
CA ILE A 99 18.39 13.06 -0.01
C ILE A 99 18.95 13.31 1.39
N CYS A 100 19.06 12.28 2.24
CA CYS A 100 19.68 12.42 3.57
C CYS A 100 21.14 12.89 3.46
N PHE A 101 21.89 12.36 2.50
CA PHE A 101 23.27 12.79 2.25
C PHE A 101 23.36 14.25 1.78
N ILE A 102 22.54 14.64 0.79
CA ILE A 102 22.50 16.02 0.29
C ILE A 102 22.12 16.98 1.42
N PHE A 103 21.08 16.64 2.19
CA PHE A 103 20.64 17.42 3.33
C PHE A 103 21.76 17.60 4.38
N LYS A 104 22.50 16.53 4.73
CA LYS A 104 23.63 16.63 5.67
C LYS A 104 24.70 17.60 5.17
N CYS A 105 25.08 17.51 3.89
CA CYS A 105 26.04 18.44 3.30
C CYS A 105 25.55 19.89 3.38
N CYS A 106 24.26 20.14 3.17
CA CYS A 106 23.67 21.47 3.29
C CYS A 106 23.60 21.97 4.74
N VAL A 107 23.34 21.10 5.72
CA VAL A 107 23.39 21.45 7.14
C VAL A 107 24.81 21.84 7.55
N ASP A 108 25.81 21.06 7.13
CA ASP A 108 27.23 21.37 7.43
C ASP A 108 27.65 22.73 6.88
N LEU A 109 27.15 23.09 5.70
CA LEU A 109 27.38 24.41 5.11
C LEU A 109 26.67 25.53 5.92
N LEU A 110 25.42 25.28 6.33
CA LEU A 110 24.62 26.25 7.10
C LEU A 110 25.21 26.52 8.49
N GLU A 111 25.70 25.49 9.17
CA GLU A 111 26.28 25.61 10.52
C GLU A 111 27.68 26.24 10.50
N ALA A 112 28.43 26.08 9.42
CA ALA A 112 29.79 26.60 9.31
C ALA A 112 29.83 28.13 9.20
N HIS A 113 28.89 28.75 8.47
CA HIS A 113 29.00 30.15 8.06
C HIS A 113 27.66 30.92 8.03
N GLU A 114 27.47 31.86 8.95
CA GLU A 114 26.47 32.95 8.80
C GLU A 114 26.88 33.95 7.68
N ASP A 115 28.17 34.01 7.30
CA ASP A 115 28.74 35.06 6.43
C ASP A 115 28.63 34.79 4.91
N TYR A 116 28.26 33.57 4.46
CA TYR A 116 28.20 33.24 3.03
C TYR A 116 26.90 33.64 2.31
N LEU A 117 25.93 34.22 3.04
CA LEU A 117 24.69 34.79 2.49
C LEU A 117 24.92 35.88 1.43
N HIS A 118 26.16 36.35 1.24
CA HIS A 118 26.52 37.38 0.27
C HIS A 118 27.09 36.90 -1.06
N MET A 119 27.28 35.59 -1.30
CA MET A 119 27.83 35.11 -2.58
C MET A 119 26.82 34.29 -3.42
N GLN A 120 26.26 35.00 -4.40
CA GLN A 120 25.52 34.59 -5.61
C GLN A 120 23.98 34.53 -5.54
N ASN A 121 23.38 35.60 -6.10
CA ASN A 121 21.96 35.86 -6.31
C ASN A 121 21.30 35.04 -7.46
N ASP A 122 21.81 33.87 -7.87
CA ASP A 122 21.09 33.07 -8.87
C ASP A 122 20.32 31.92 -8.20
N PRO A 123 18.98 32.03 -8.05
CA PRO A 123 18.14 30.99 -7.44
C PRO A 123 18.14 29.66 -8.21
N ARG A 124 18.78 29.61 -9.38
CA ARG A 124 18.90 28.42 -10.24
C ARG A 124 20.06 27.48 -9.88
N SER A 125 20.89 27.80 -8.87
CA SER A 125 22.09 27.01 -8.58
C SER A 125 21.79 25.62 -8.03
N PHE A 126 20.86 25.43 -7.07
CA PHE A 126 20.71 24.12 -6.42
C PHE A 126 20.13 23.04 -7.34
N LEU A 127 19.02 23.33 -8.02
CA LEU A 127 18.41 22.40 -8.99
C LEU A 127 19.43 22.01 -10.06
N ASP A 128 20.05 22.98 -10.74
CA ASP A 128 20.91 22.71 -11.89
C ASP A 128 22.29 22.16 -11.50
N GLU A 129 22.86 22.58 -10.37
CA GLU A 129 24.20 22.16 -9.94
C GLU A 129 24.20 20.88 -9.08
N VAL A 130 23.13 20.58 -8.33
CA VAL A 130 23.10 19.44 -7.39
C VAL A 130 22.15 18.34 -7.84
N ILE A 131 20.91 18.68 -8.18
CA ILE A 131 19.85 17.69 -8.48
C ILE A 131 19.95 17.20 -9.93
N THR A 132 20.02 18.11 -10.90
CA THR A 132 20.01 17.79 -12.33
C THR A 132 21.11 16.81 -12.73
N PRO A 133 22.38 16.90 -12.24
CA PRO A 133 23.41 15.92 -12.60
C PRO A 133 23.10 14.48 -12.16
N ILE A 134 22.43 14.30 -11.01
CA ILE A 134 22.01 12.97 -10.53
C ILE A 134 20.84 12.46 -11.37
N TYR A 135 19.88 13.35 -11.67
CA TYR A 135 18.75 13.04 -12.55
C TYR A 135 19.22 12.63 -13.96
N GLU A 136 20.20 13.34 -14.53
CA GLU A 136 20.78 13.01 -15.84
C GLU A 136 21.47 11.65 -15.81
N ALA A 137 22.25 11.35 -14.78
CA ALA A 137 22.91 10.04 -14.62
C ALA A 137 21.90 8.89 -14.62
N LEU A 138 20.73 9.08 -13.98
CA LEU A 138 19.63 8.13 -14.00
C LEU A 138 18.92 8.08 -15.36
N ARG A 139 18.56 9.26 -15.91
CA ARG A 139 17.87 9.38 -17.19
C ARG A 139 18.66 8.72 -18.31
N ASN A 140 19.99 8.90 -18.34
CA ASN A 140 20.87 8.34 -19.35
C ASN A 140 20.89 6.79 -19.35
N GLN A 141 20.52 6.13 -18.24
CA GLN A 141 20.34 4.69 -18.21
C GLN A 141 19.10 4.23 -18.99
N CYS A 142 18.02 5.01 -18.93
CA CYS A 142 16.73 4.69 -19.54
C CYS A 142 16.58 5.27 -20.96
N TYR A 143 17.14 6.45 -21.19
CA TYR A 143 17.06 7.24 -22.42
C TYR A 143 18.46 7.72 -22.83
N PRO A 144 19.36 6.80 -23.25
CA PRO A 144 20.68 7.19 -23.73
C PRO A 144 20.56 8.11 -24.95
N GLN A 145 21.38 9.15 -24.98
CA GLN A 145 21.47 10.07 -26.12
C GLN A 145 22.59 9.61 -27.06
N LYS A 146 22.29 9.52 -28.36
CA LYS A 146 23.30 9.31 -29.41
C LYS A 146 23.01 10.24 -30.57
N ASN A 147 23.98 11.09 -30.93
CA ASN A 147 23.88 12.08 -32.01
C ASN A 147 22.62 12.98 -31.87
N ASP A 148 22.38 13.51 -30.67
CA ASP A 148 21.22 14.36 -30.32
C ASP A 148 19.82 13.74 -30.49
N ILE A 149 19.76 12.43 -30.78
CA ILE A 149 18.52 11.66 -30.80
C ILE A 149 18.47 10.81 -29.53
N SER A 150 17.46 11.06 -28.69
CA SER A 150 17.16 10.21 -27.54
C SER A 150 16.33 9.01 -27.99
N PHE A 151 16.76 7.80 -27.68
CA PHE A 151 15.99 6.59 -27.90
C PHE A 151 15.72 5.89 -26.58
N THR A 152 14.58 5.20 -26.47
CA THR A 152 14.29 4.32 -25.34
C THR A 152 15.32 3.20 -25.31
N SER A 153 16.03 3.05 -24.20
CA SER A 153 16.94 1.93 -23.98
C SER A 153 16.19 0.61 -24.13
N ARG A 154 16.72 -0.29 -24.97
CA ARG A 154 16.26 -1.69 -25.09
C ARG A 154 17.06 -2.63 -24.19
N LYS A 155 17.90 -2.10 -23.30
CA LYS A 155 18.70 -2.92 -22.38
C LYS A 155 17.76 -3.62 -21.39
N ASP A 156 18.08 -4.86 -21.07
CA ASP A 156 17.41 -5.59 -19.99
C ASP A 156 17.77 -4.96 -18.63
N HIS A 157 16.88 -5.13 -17.63
CA HIS A 157 17.02 -4.55 -16.31
C HIS A 157 18.32 -4.96 -15.61
N GLU A 158 18.84 -6.16 -15.89
CA GLU A 158 20.15 -6.63 -15.42
C GLU A 158 21.28 -5.61 -15.68
N TYR A 159 21.20 -4.86 -16.78
CA TYR A 159 22.24 -3.92 -17.21
C TYR A 159 21.90 -2.45 -16.94
N ILE A 160 20.70 -2.17 -16.41
CA ILE A 160 20.22 -0.82 -16.10
C ILE A 160 20.43 -0.56 -14.61
N ILE A 161 21.13 0.52 -14.28
CA ILE A 161 21.25 0.99 -12.91
C ILE A 161 19.94 1.72 -12.56
N GLY A 162 19.19 1.19 -11.58
CA GLY A 162 17.92 1.74 -11.15
C GLY A 162 18.01 2.66 -9.93
N TYR A 163 16.87 3.16 -9.47
CA TYR A 163 16.78 3.99 -8.25
C TYR A 163 17.34 3.27 -7.02
N ASP A 164 17.03 1.98 -6.85
CA ASP A 164 17.47 1.20 -5.69
C ASP A 164 18.99 0.98 -5.70
N ASP A 165 19.59 0.72 -6.88
CA ASP A 165 21.04 0.58 -7.03
C ASP A 165 21.78 1.87 -6.63
N MET A 166 21.29 3.01 -7.10
CA MET A 166 21.85 4.33 -6.79
C MET A 166 21.67 4.67 -5.31
N ASN A 167 20.48 4.45 -4.76
CA ASN A 167 20.17 4.78 -3.38
C ASN A 167 20.97 3.93 -2.37
N GLN A 168 21.23 2.65 -2.69
CA GLN A 168 22.03 1.75 -1.87
C GLN A 168 23.49 2.20 -1.71
N MET A 169 24.02 3.03 -2.62
CA MET A 169 25.33 3.68 -2.43
C MET A 169 25.38 4.47 -1.12
N PHE A 170 24.28 5.08 -0.72
CA PHE A 170 24.20 5.94 0.46
C PHE A 170 23.92 5.18 1.76
N TRP A 171 23.88 3.84 1.74
CA TRP A 171 23.56 3.04 2.93
C TRP A 171 24.74 2.78 3.87
N SER A 172 25.96 3.03 3.42
CA SER A 172 27.18 2.69 4.16
C SER A 172 28.30 3.69 3.93
N LYS A 173 29.21 3.79 4.89
CA LYS A 173 30.43 4.62 4.81
C LYS A 173 31.24 4.32 3.56
N GLY A 174 31.52 3.04 3.29
CA GLY A 174 32.27 2.62 2.10
C GLY A 174 31.55 2.94 0.80
N GLY A 175 30.23 3.06 0.81
CA GLY A 175 29.46 3.53 -0.33
C GLY A 175 29.66 5.01 -0.62
N ILE A 176 29.60 5.86 0.42
CA ILE A 176 29.79 7.32 0.34
C ILE A 176 31.25 7.67 0.00
N GLU A 177 32.23 6.93 0.53
CA GLU A 177 33.66 7.14 0.22
C GLU A 177 34.04 6.86 -1.24
N ARG A 178 33.14 6.24 -2.03
CA ARG A 178 33.31 6.04 -3.48
C ARG A 178 32.93 7.26 -4.32
N ILE A 179 32.32 8.29 -3.72
CA ILE A 179 31.94 9.50 -4.44
C ILE A 179 33.21 10.26 -4.85
N ILE A 180 33.41 10.37 -6.16
CA ILE A 180 34.60 10.94 -6.79
C ILE A 180 34.21 12.19 -7.58
N LEU A 181 35.03 13.22 -7.46
CA LEU A 181 34.95 14.47 -8.20
C LEU A 181 35.54 14.30 -9.61
N LYS A 182 35.20 15.20 -10.54
CA LYS A 182 35.69 15.19 -11.93
C LYS A 182 37.23 15.24 -12.03
N ASP A 183 37.90 15.78 -11.01
CA ASP A 183 39.37 15.81 -10.86
C ASP A 183 39.97 14.51 -10.27
N LYS A 184 39.14 13.49 -10.05
CA LYS A 184 39.46 12.19 -9.43
C LYS A 184 39.72 12.23 -7.93
N THR A 185 39.56 13.36 -7.25
CA THR A 185 39.64 13.42 -5.79
C THR A 185 38.35 12.90 -5.15
N LYS A 186 38.42 12.45 -3.89
CA LYS A 186 37.23 11.94 -3.17
C LYS A 186 36.47 13.11 -2.55
N LEU A 187 35.14 13.08 -2.60
CA LEU A 187 34.32 14.12 -1.95
C LEU A 187 34.57 14.15 -0.43
N MET A 188 34.71 12.97 0.19
CA MET A 188 34.90 12.83 1.63
C MET A 188 36.26 13.34 2.15
N SER A 189 37.25 13.54 1.27
CA SER A 189 38.53 14.18 1.67
C SER A 189 38.44 15.70 1.76
N GLN A 190 37.38 16.31 1.24
CA GLN A 190 37.16 17.76 1.35
C GLN A 190 36.65 18.12 2.77
N PRO A 191 36.94 19.34 3.27
CA PRO A 191 36.40 19.84 4.54
C PRO A 191 34.87 19.76 4.57
N MET A 192 34.28 19.43 5.72
CA MET A 192 32.83 19.15 5.87
C MET A 192 31.97 20.30 5.31
N GLU A 193 32.34 21.52 5.67
CA GLU A 193 31.70 22.79 5.32
C GLU A 193 31.66 23.04 3.80
N LYS A 194 32.63 22.50 3.06
CA LYS A 194 32.76 22.72 1.61
C LYS A 194 32.14 21.60 0.78
N ARG A 195 31.70 20.50 1.38
CA ARG A 195 31.20 19.33 0.62
C ARG A 195 29.99 19.66 -0.25
N ALA A 196 29.04 20.46 0.26
CA ALA A 196 27.87 20.90 -0.51
C ALA A 196 28.26 21.63 -1.81
N LEU A 197 29.23 22.55 -1.74
CA LEU A 197 29.70 23.33 -2.89
C LEU A 197 30.42 22.49 -3.95
N HIS A 198 30.95 21.32 -3.55
CA HIS A 198 31.63 20.40 -4.46
C HIS A 198 30.70 19.38 -5.11
N LEU A 199 29.43 19.28 -4.69
CA LEU A 199 28.45 18.35 -5.29
C LEU A 199 28.30 18.55 -6.80
N ARG A 200 28.43 19.80 -7.27
CA ARG A 200 28.39 20.16 -8.71
C ARG A 200 29.53 19.60 -9.56
N TYR A 201 30.61 19.20 -8.91
CA TYR A 201 31.78 18.63 -9.57
C TYR A 201 31.85 17.11 -9.43
N VAL A 202 30.84 16.45 -8.86
CA VAL A 202 30.78 14.99 -8.76
C VAL A 202 30.53 14.36 -10.14
N ASP A 203 31.24 13.28 -10.43
CA ASP A 203 31.02 12.44 -11.62
C ASP A 203 30.11 11.26 -11.27
N TRP A 204 28.79 11.48 -11.30
CA TRP A 204 27.81 10.48 -10.86
C TRP A 204 27.83 9.21 -11.71
N GLU A 205 28.04 9.31 -13.03
CA GLU A 205 28.04 8.13 -13.92
C GLU A 205 29.16 7.13 -13.56
N LYS A 206 30.32 7.62 -13.11
CA LYS A 206 31.42 6.75 -12.64
C LYS A 206 31.21 6.21 -11.23
N CYS A 207 30.50 6.96 -10.39
CA CYS A 207 30.27 6.56 -9.01
C CYS A 207 29.22 5.43 -8.93
N MET A 208 28.15 5.52 -9.73
CA MET A 208 27.01 4.60 -9.64
C MET A 208 27.34 3.21 -10.17
N VAL A 209 26.94 2.17 -9.43
CA VAL A 209 27.25 0.77 -9.76
C VAL A 209 26.00 -0.08 -9.54
N LYS A 210 25.79 -1.05 -10.44
CA LYS A 210 24.77 -2.09 -10.32
C LYS A 210 25.09 -3.01 -9.14
N ASN A 211 24.13 -3.20 -8.23
CA ASN A 211 24.32 -4.01 -7.01
C ASN A 211 23.60 -5.36 -7.08
N TYR A 212 22.54 -5.45 -7.88
CA TYR A 212 21.74 -6.67 -8.05
C TYR A 212 21.43 -6.88 -9.53
N ARG A 213 21.47 -8.11 -10.04
CA ARG A 213 21.14 -8.41 -11.45
C ARG A 213 19.75 -9.04 -11.55
N GLU A 214 18.76 -8.26 -11.99
CA GLU A 214 17.37 -8.71 -12.15
C GLU A 214 17.20 -9.57 -13.42
N LYS A 215 17.76 -10.78 -13.40
CA LYS A 215 17.54 -11.77 -14.47
C LYS A 215 16.17 -12.42 -14.32
N ARG A 216 15.33 -12.33 -15.35
CA ARG A 216 14.08 -13.10 -15.46
C ARG A 216 14.41 -14.59 -15.66
N SER A 217 14.59 -15.31 -14.56
CA SER A 217 14.96 -16.73 -14.57
C SER A 217 14.32 -17.47 -13.39
N TRP A 218 14.05 -18.77 -13.58
CA TRP A 218 13.56 -19.63 -12.49
C TRP A 218 14.53 -19.74 -11.30
N PHE A 219 15.82 -19.46 -11.49
CA PHE A 219 16.79 -19.40 -10.39
C PHE A 219 16.43 -18.34 -9.35
N HIS A 220 15.84 -17.23 -9.77
CA HIS A 220 15.40 -16.17 -8.86
C HIS A 220 14.30 -16.68 -7.92
N SER A 221 13.30 -17.39 -8.45
CA SER A 221 12.25 -18.03 -7.65
C SER A 221 12.83 -19.07 -6.70
N LEU A 222 13.81 -19.88 -7.14
CA LEU A 222 14.46 -20.87 -6.28
C LEU A 222 15.22 -20.25 -5.10
N ILE A 223 15.89 -19.11 -5.31
CA ILE A 223 16.64 -18.42 -4.24
C ILE A 223 15.68 -17.79 -3.23
N HIS A 224 14.66 -17.06 -3.69
CA HIS A 224 13.76 -16.33 -2.79
C HIS A 224 12.78 -17.23 -2.05
N PHE A 225 12.35 -18.33 -2.66
CA PHE A 225 11.47 -19.32 -2.04
C PHE A 225 12.22 -20.54 -1.51
N ASN A 226 13.53 -20.43 -1.29
CA ASN A 226 14.41 -21.55 -0.91
C ASN A 226 13.88 -22.33 0.30
N ARG A 227 13.43 -21.65 1.37
CA ARG A 227 12.94 -22.26 2.61
C ARG A 227 11.61 -22.99 2.39
N VAL A 228 10.74 -22.45 1.54
CA VAL A 228 9.46 -23.10 1.20
C VAL A 228 9.75 -24.39 0.45
N ILE A 229 10.58 -24.33 -0.60
CA ILE A 229 10.94 -25.51 -1.39
C ILE A 229 11.67 -26.55 -0.55
N LEU A 230 12.60 -26.12 0.32
CA LEU A 230 13.33 -27.03 1.21
C LEU A 230 12.38 -27.75 2.17
N LEU A 231 11.49 -27.03 2.84
CA LEU A 231 10.51 -27.63 3.75
C LEU A 231 9.61 -28.64 3.01
N HIS A 232 9.12 -28.27 1.82
CA HIS A 232 8.21 -29.12 1.07
C HIS A 232 8.92 -30.35 0.48
N GLY A 233 10.08 -30.16 -0.15
CA GLY A 233 10.88 -31.24 -0.73
C GLY A 233 11.33 -32.25 0.32
N SER A 234 11.74 -31.79 1.50
CA SER A 234 12.19 -32.68 2.57
C SER A 234 11.05 -33.47 3.19
N VAL A 235 9.89 -32.85 3.45
CA VAL A 235 8.70 -33.57 3.95
C VAL A 235 8.17 -34.55 2.92
N PHE A 236 8.10 -34.13 1.65
CA PHE A 236 7.73 -35.02 0.54
C PHE A 236 8.64 -36.24 0.49
N TRP A 237 9.96 -36.05 0.60
CA TRP A 237 10.92 -37.14 0.66
C TRP A 237 10.66 -38.09 1.83
N TYR A 238 10.50 -37.56 3.05
CA TYR A 238 10.21 -38.40 4.23
C TYR A 238 8.98 -39.28 4.03
N TYR A 239 7.90 -38.73 3.48
CA TYR A 239 6.65 -39.48 3.29
C TYR A 239 6.74 -40.53 2.18
N HIS A 240 7.29 -40.18 1.01
CA HIS A 240 7.33 -41.09 -0.13
C HIS A 240 8.41 -42.15 0.03
N SER A 241 9.59 -41.80 0.57
CA SER A 241 10.64 -42.78 0.85
C SER A 241 10.24 -43.80 1.92
N TYR A 242 9.38 -43.40 2.87
CA TYR A 242 8.85 -44.31 3.87
C TYR A 242 7.96 -45.39 3.24
N HIS A 243 7.27 -45.14 2.12
CA HIS A 243 6.38 -46.13 1.49
C HIS A 243 6.97 -46.81 0.26
N ALA A 244 8.08 -46.29 -0.27
CA ALA A 244 8.74 -46.80 -1.47
C ALA A 244 9.67 -48.01 -1.22
N TYR A 245 9.30 -48.94 -0.33
CA TYR A 245 10.11 -50.13 0.00
C TYR A 245 10.66 -50.88 -1.22
N PRO A 246 9.86 -51.13 -2.28
CA PRO A 246 10.31 -51.92 -3.43
C PRO A 246 11.54 -51.35 -4.15
N LEU A 247 11.80 -50.03 -4.04
CA LEU A 247 12.93 -49.37 -4.67
C LEU A 247 14.28 -49.64 -3.98
N TYR A 248 14.26 -49.97 -2.68
CA TYR A 248 15.48 -50.14 -1.88
C TYR A 248 15.54 -51.45 -1.11
N THR A 249 14.52 -52.31 -1.19
CA THR A 249 14.60 -53.70 -0.73
C THR A 249 15.24 -54.58 -1.80
N PRO A 250 16.39 -55.23 -1.52
CA PRO A 250 16.99 -56.16 -2.47
C PRO A 250 16.05 -57.36 -2.71
N SER A 251 15.86 -57.72 -3.99
CA SER A 251 15.02 -58.84 -4.43
C SER A 251 13.59 -58.81 -3.85
N TYR A 252 12.91 -57.66 -3.98
CA TYR A 252 11.52 -57.52 -3.55
C TYR A 252 10.59 -58.48 -4.31
N SER A 253 9.74 -59.20 -3.58
CA SER A 253 8.75 -60.14 -4.15
C SER A 253 7.37 -59.82 -3.61
N ILE A 254 6.42 -59.54 -4.52
CA ILE A 254 5.04 -59.16 -4.18
C ILE A 254 4.36 -60.22 -3.31
N SER A 255 4.62 -61.52 -3.57
CA SER A 255 4.00 -62.63 -2.84
C SER A 255 4.53 -62.82 -1.42
N LYS A 256 5.75 -62.36 -1.13
CA LYS A 256 6.38 -62.45 0.20
C LYS A 256 6.32 -61.16 1.00
N ASP A 257 6.05 -60.03 0.34
CA ASP A 257 6.13 -58.66 0.88
C ASP A 257 7.33 -58.49 1.83
N ASN A 258 8.53 -58.80 1.33
CA ASN A 258 9.76 -58.76 2.12
C ASN A 258 10.10 -57.32 2.52
N GLN A 259 9.73 -56.98 3.76
CA GLN A 259 9.95 -55.67 4.34
C GLN A 259 11.46 -55.37 4.54
N PRO A 260 11.90 -54.12 4.29
CA PRO A 260 13.27 -53.70 4.61
C PRO A 260 13.47 -53.65 6.12
N SER A 261 14.73 -53.74 6.57
CA SER A 261 15.04 -53.51 7.97
C SER A 261 14.72 -52.07 8.38
N ILE A 262 14.42 -51.87 9.67
CA ILE A 262 14.14 -50.53 10.23
C ILE A 262 15.36 -49.61 10.01
N GLN A 263 16.59 -50.14 10.14
CA GLN A 263 17.80 -49.35 9.93
C GLN A 263 17.86 -48.81 8.50
N LEU A 264 17.63 -49.66 7.49
CA LEU A 264 17.66 -49.25 6.09
C LEU A 264 16.57 -48.22 5.79
N ARG A 265 15.37 -48.39 6.34
CA ARG A 265 14.27 -47.43 6.20
C ARG A 265 14.63 -46.05 6.75
N LEU A 266 15.17 -46.00 7.97
CA LEU A 266 15.61 -44.76 8.60
C LEU A 266 16.75 -44.08 7.82
N MET A 267 17.67 -44.87 7.25
CA MET A 267 18.77 -44.35 6.43
C MET A 267 18.27 -43.72 5.12
N VAL A 268 17.37 -44.38 4.39
CA VAL A 268 16.79 -43.82 3.16
C VAL A 268 15.99 -42.55 3.45
N MET A 269 15.23 -42.53 4.54
CA MET A 269 14.55 -41.32 5.01
C MET A 269 15.54 -40.20 5.34
N SER A 270 16.69 -40.54 5.96
CA SER A 270 17.70 -39.56 6.36
C SER A 270 18.32 -38.79 5.17
N MET A 271 18.21 -39.30 3.94
CA MET A 271 18.67 -38.62 2.72
C MET A 271 17.98 -37.27 2.47
N ALA A 272 16.83 -36.99 3.10
CA ALA A 272 16.20 -35.67 3.07
C ALA A 272 17.13 -34.54 3.60
N GLY A 273 17.98 -34.87 4.59
CA GLY A 273 18.98 -33.94 5.13
C GLY A 273 20.07 -33.61 4.10
N VAL A 274 20.53 -34.63 3.37
CA VAL A 274 21.50 -34.48 2.28
C VAL A 274 20.90 -33.64 1.16
N PHE A 275 19.65 -33.93 0.75
CA PHE A 275 18.91 -33.12 -0.21
C PHE A 275 18.84 -31.65 0.22
N SER A 276 18.49 -31.39 1.48
CA SER A 276 18.40 -30.02 2.02
C SER A 276 19.74 -29.27 1.95
N LEU A 277 20.83 -29.94 2.31
CA LEU A 277 22.18 -29.36 2.27
C LEU A 277 22.64 -29.08 0.84
N ILE A 278 22.41 -30.01 -0.09
CA ILE A 278 22.73 -29.83 -1.52
C ILE A 278 21.91 -28.68 -2.10
N PHE A 279 20.61 -28.63 -1.80
CA PHE A 279 19.72 -27.59 -2.31
C PHE A 279 20.10 -26.20 -1.75
N CYS A 280 20.44 -26.10 -0.46
CA CYS A 280 20.99 -24.87 0.12
C CYS A 280 22.33 -24.48 -0.50
N ALA A 281 23.22 -25.43 -0.76
CA ALA A 281 24.50 -25.16 -1.42
C ALA A 281 24.29 -24.66 -2.85
N PHE A 282 23.37 -25.28 -3.59
CA PHE A 282 23.00 -24.87 -4.94
C PHE A 282 22.38 -23.47 -4.98
N THR A 283 21.44 -23.17 -4.09
CA THR A 283 20.83 -21.82 -4.02
C THR A 283 21.85 -20.75 -3.62
N THR A 284 22.77 -21.05 -2.70
CA THR A 284 23.90 -20.16 -2.36
C THR A 284 24.85 -19.98 -3.55
N PHE A 285 25.05 -21.00 -4.37
CA PHE A 285 25.82 -20.88 -5.60
C PHE A 285 25.11 -19.98 -6.62
N CYS A 286 23.79 -20.14 -6.81
CA CYS A 286 23.00 -19.28 -7.69
C CYS A 286 23.00 -17.80 -7.22
N GLU A 287 23.10 -17.54 -5.92
CA GLU A 287 23.27 -16.19 -5.36
C GLU A 287 24.49 -15.46 -5.98
N PHE A 288 25.59 -16.18 -6.24
CA PHE A 288 26.80 -15.61 -6.89
C PHE A 288 26.61 -15.22 -8.37
N ILE A 289 25.57 -15.73 -9.04
CA ILE A 289 25.25 -15.39 -10.43
C ILE A 289 24.50 -14.04 -10.46
N ILE A 290 23.66 -13.81 -9.46
CA ILE A 290 22.80 -12.63 -9.34
C ILE A 290 23.55 -11.44 -8.72
N ILE A 291 24.36 -11.69 -7.68
CA ILE A 291 25.14 -10.64 -7.03
C ILE A 291 26.44 -10.40 -7.83
N PRO A 292 26.71 -9.18 -8.32
CA PRO A 292 27.90 -8.87 -9.09
C PRO A 292 29.20 -9.19 -8.34
N ALA A 293 30.23 -9.62 -9.09
CA ALA A 293 31.49 -10.10 -8.53
C ALA A 293 32.22 -9.10 -7.60
N ARG A 294 32.04 -7.80 -7.83
CA ARG A 294 32.62 -6.72 -7.00
C ARG A 294 32.05 -6.68 -5.57
N TRP A 295 30.89 -7.30 -5.35
CA TRP A 295 30.21 -7.40 -4.06
C TRP A 295 30.27 -8.81 -3.44
N LYS A 296 31.03 -9.75 -4.04
CA LYS A 296 31.14 -11.14 -3.56
C LYS A 296 31.63 -11.19 -2.12
N GLU A 297 30.81 -11.79 -1.26
CA GLU A 297 31.02 -11.86 0.18
C GLU A 297 31.87 -13.08 0.56
N ILE A 298 32.94 -12.85 1.33
CA ILE A 298 33.65 -13.91 2.08
C ILE A 298 32.66 -14.75 2.90
N PRO A 299 31.65 -14.17 3.60
CA PRO A 299 30.59 -14.94 4.27
C PRO A 299 29.84 -15.92 3.38
N ALA A 300 29.45 -15.55 2.15
CA ALA A 300 28.72 -16.45 1.25
C ALA A 300 29.57 -17.65 0.82
N ILE A 301 30.88 -17.43 0.61
CA ILE A 301 31.85 -18.50 0.31
C ILE A 301 32.00 -19.42 1.53
N MET A 302 32.10 -18.86 2.74
CA MET A 302 32.17 -19.64 3.98
C MET A 302 30.89 -20.46 4.17
N ARG A 303 29.70 -19.86 4.01
CA ARG A 303 28.40 -20.58 4.05
C ARG A 303 28.40 -21.78 3.10
N LEU A 304 28.80 -21.57 1.85
CA LEU A 304 28.89 -22.65 0.86
C LEU A 304 29.84 -23.76 1.33
N GLY A 305 31.02 -23.40 1.86
CA GLY A 305 31.97 -24.36 2.42
C GLY A 305 31.38 -25.20 3.57
N PHE A 306 30.71 -24.57 4.53
CA PHE A 306 30.05 -25.28 5.65
C PHE A 306 28.89 -26.17 5.19
N LEU A 307 28.12 -25.75 4.19
CA LEU A 307 27.05 -26.58 3.61
C LEU A 307 27.63 -27.82 2.91
N LEU A 308 28.71 -27.67 2.14
CA LEU A 308 29.39 -28.78 1.47
C LEU A 308 30.04 -29.74 2.49
N LEU A 309 30.61 -29.21 3.57
CA LEU A 309 31.18 -30.02 4.66
C LEU A 309 30.10 -30.78 5.42
N GLY A 310 28.96 -30.15 5.71
CA GLY A 310 27.81 -30.85 6.31
C GLY A 310 27.28 -31.95 5.40
N CYS A 311 27.23 -31.70 4.09
CA CYS A 311 26.80 -32.67 3.09
C CYS A 311 27.75 -33.87 3.03
N SER A 312 29.06 -33.62 2.95
CA SER A 312 30.05 -34.69 2.92
C SER A 312 30.04 -35.53 4.20
N PHE A 313 29.83 -34.90 5.36
CA PHE A 313 29.66 -35.61 6.64
C PHE A 313 28.46 -36.56 6.60
N GLN A 314 27.28 -36.09 6.18
CA GLN A 314 26.09 -36.94 6.12
C GLN A 314 26.21 -38.07 5.08
N ILE A 315 26.81 -37.81 3.93
CA ILE A 315 27.08 -38.83 2.91
C ILE A 315 28.10 -39.85 3.42
N ALA A 316 29.14 -39.42 4.12
CA ALA A 316 30.15 -40.31 4.70
C ALA A 316 29.54 -41.26 5.74
N VAL A 317 28.62 -40.77 6.57
CA VAL A 317 27.89 -41.64 7.53
C VAL A 317 27.01 -42.66 6.79
N LEU A 318 26.34 -42.26 5.71
CA LEU A 318 25.54 -43.16 4.87
C LEU A 318 26.40 -44.20 4.15
N SER A 319 27.56 -43.81 3.63
CA SER A 319 28.48 -44.71 2.92
C SER A 319 29.18 -45.66 3.88
N MET A 320 29.55 -45.23 5.09
CA MET A 320 30.06 -46.11 6.14
C MET A 320 29.07 -47.24 6.45
N TYR A 321 27.77 -46.94 6.50
CA TYR A 321 26.74 -47.96 6.69
C TYR A 321 26.68 -48.98 5.54
N TYR A 322 26.85 -48.53 4.28
CA TYR A 322 26.81 -49.39 3.10
C TYR A 322 28.11 -50.21 2.90
N PHE A 323 29.28 -49.66 3.22
CA PHE A 323 30.58 -50.28 2.95
C PHE A 323 31.17 -51.09 4.11
N LEU A 324 30.85 -50.77 5.38
CA LEU A 324 31.47 -51.45 6.54
C LEU A 324 30.74 -52.72 6.97
N ASP A 325 29.77 -53.20 6.18
CA ASP A 325 29.04 -54.46 6.44
C ASP A 325 28.62 -54.57 7.93
N VAL A 326 28.08 -53.48 8.50
CA VAL A 326 27.46 -53.44 9.85
C VAL A 326 26.09 -54.15 9.78
N MET A 327 26.11 -55.33 9.16
CA MET A 327 25.05 -56.02 8.44
C MET A 327 24.55 -57.22 9.23
N SER A 328 24.50 -57.14 10.57
CA SER A 328 23.54 -57.97 11.29
C SER A 328 22.24 -57.18 11.42
N LYS A 329 21.14 -57.80 10.96
CA LYS A 329 19.77 -57.30 11.08
C LYS A 329 19.40 -56.90 12.53
N ASP A 330 20.18 -57.40 13.50
CA ASP A 330 19.98 -57.22 14.94
C ASP A 330 21.11 -56.44 15.65
N SER A 331 22.00 -55.72 14.93
CA SER A 331 23.03 -54.91 15.60
C SER A 331 22.41 -53.67 16.28
N ILE A 332 22.55 -53.60 17.61
CA ILE A 332 22.17 -52.43 18.41
C ILE A 332 22.93 -51.18 17.93
N ILE A 333 24.20 -51.35 17.56
CA ILE A 333 25.07 -50.28 17.05
C ILE A 333 24.58 -49.75 15.71
N GLY A 334 24.13 -50.63 14.80
CA GLY A 334 23.57 -50.24 13.50
C GLY A 334 22.20 -49.56 13.62
N LEU A 335 21.37 -49.97 14.58
CA LEU A 335 20.12 -49.27 14.87
C LEU A 335 20.38 -47.89 15.49
N ALA A 336 21.29 -47.79 16.47
CA ALA A 336 21.65 -46.54 17.11
C ALA A 336 22.25 -45.52 16.11
N SER A 337 23.08 -45.97 15.17
CA SER A 337 23.63 -45.12 14.11
C SER A 337 22.55 -44.66 13.12
N ALA A 338 21.64 -45.54 12.70
CA ALA A 338 20.53 -45.19 11.82
C ALA A 338 19.55 -44.19 12.45
N VAL A 339 19.22 -44.38 13.74
CA VAL A 339 18.39 -43.44 14.50
C VAL A 339 19.10 -42.10 14.67
N SER A 340 20.40 -42.10 15.01
CA SER A 340 21.18 -40.87 15.17
C SER A 340 21.26 -40.08 13.85
N GLN A 341 21.47 -40.77 12.73
CA GLN A 341 21.50 -40.16 11.41
C GLN A 341 20.14 -39.60 11.00
N PHE A 342 19.04 -40.31 11.29
CA PHE A 342 17.69 -39.82 11.04
C PHE A 342 17.35 -38.58 11.88
N LEU A 343 17.70 -38.57 13.18
CA LEU A 343 17.54 -37.40 14.05
C LEU A 343 18.41 -36.23 13.59
N GLY A 344 19.65 -36.50 13.16
CA GLY A 344 20.53 -35.49 12.57
C GLY A 344 19.95 -34.89 11.29
N SER A 345 19.38 -35.73 10.42
CA SER A 345 18.66 -35.31 9.22
C SER A 345 17.48 -34.40 9.57
N LEU A 346 16.62 -34.81 10.50
CA LEU A 346 15.48 -34.02 10.96
C LEU A 346 15.92 -32.66 11.53
N PHE A 347 16.96 -32.64 12.36
CA PHE A 347 17.54 -31.41 12.88
C PHE A 347 18.05 -30.51 11.75
N THR A 348 18.77 -31.05 10.76
CA THR A 348 19.26 -30.25 9.62
C THR A 348 18.12 -29.67 8.79
N VAL A 349 17.07 -30.44 8.51
CA VAL A 349 15.89 -29.95 7.76
C VAL A 349 15.20 -28.83 8.53
N VAL A 350 14.95 -29.00 9.82
CA VAL A 350 14.29 -27.98 10.66
C VAL A 350 15.16 -26.72 10.75
N TYR A 351 16.45 -26.88 11.03
CA TYR A 351 17.39 -25.76 11.14
C TYR A 351 17.46 -24.95 9.84
N LEU A 352 17.62 -25.60 8.68
CA LEU A 352 17.70 -24.93 7.38
C LEU A 352 16.34 -24.35 6.92
N SER A 353 15.21 -24.94 7.33
CA SER A 353 13.88 -24.44 6.98
C SER A 353 13.52 -23.15 7.73
N PHE A 354 13.90 -23.03 9.00
CA PHE A 354 13.52 -21.88 9.84
C PHE A 354 14.61 -20.82 10.01
N THR A 355 15.88 -21.14 9.77
CA THR A 355 16.98 -20.17 9.87
C THR A 355 17.16 -19.39 8.56
N PRO A 356 17.16 -18.04 8.58
CA PRO A 356 17.44 -17.24 7.38
C PRO A 356 18.84 -17.48 6.83
N SER A 357 18.99 -17.44 5.51
CA SER A 357 20.28 -17.65 4.82
C SER A 357 21.39 -16.69 5.27
N ALA A 358 21.02 -15.45 5.64
CA ALA A 358 21.94 -14.42 6.11
C ALA A 358 22.58 -14.73 7.47
N VAL A 359 21.96 -15.60 8.29
CA VAL A 359 22.39 -15.90 9.67
C VAL A 359 22.91 -17.34 9.80
N LEU A 360 22.87 -18.13 8.71
CA LEU A 360 23.33 -19.51 8.70
C LEU A 360 24.76 -19.63 9.27
N PHE A 361 24.89 -20.53 10.25
CA PHE A 361 26.14 -20.87 10.96
C PHE A 361 26.78 -19.71 11.75
N GLY A 362 26.02 -18.64 12.03
CA GLY A 362 26.52 -17.52 12.81
C GLY A 362 27.54 -16.64 12.06
N PHE A 363 27.72 -16.87 10.76
CA PHE A 363 28.48 -15.97 9.88
C PHE A 363 27.64 -14.72 9.58
N GLN A 364 27.31 -13.96 10.63
CA GLN A 364 26.72 -12.66 10.44
C GLN A 364 27.76 -11.78 9.77
N SER A 365 27.45 -11.29 8.58
CA SER A 365 28.30 -10.40 7.80
C SER A 365 28.61 -9.15 8.65
N SER A 366 29.76 -9.12 9.32
CA SER A 366 30.31 -7.98 10.07
C SER A 366 30.85 -6.94 9.08
N ARG A 367 29.99 -6.50 8.16
CA ARG A 367 30.27 -5.47 7.15
C ARG A 367 30.33 -4.08 7.78
N PRO A 368 31.25 -3.21 7.31
CA PRO A 368 30.97 -1.78 7.19
C PRO A 368 29.72 -1.63 6.31
N GLY A 369 28.60 -1.14 6.86
CA GLY A 369 27.30 -1.11 6.18
C GLY A 369 26.31 -2.23 6.55
N SER A 370 26.70 -3.19 7.41
CA SER A 370 25.75 -4.15 8.02
C SER A 370 24.61 -3.43 8.75
N LEU A 371 24.94 -2.29 9.37
CA LEU A 371 23.98 -1.38 10.00
C LEU A 371 22.99 -0.78 8.99
N GLY A 372 23.40 -0.52 7.74
CA GLY A 372 22.52 -0.03 6.68
C GLY A 372 21.43 -1.03 6.33
N PHE A 373 21.81 -2.27 6.01
CA PHE A 373 20.85 -3.35 5.78
C PHE A 373 19.96 -3.61 6.99
N LYS A 374 20.55 -3.63 8.20
CA LYS A 374 19.79 -3.80 9.45
C LYS A 374 18.78 -2.68 9.70
N SER A 375 19.07 -1.46 9.27
CA SER A 375 18.22 -0.30 9.52
C SER A 375 17.14 -0.11 8.46
N PHE A 376 17.42 -0.53 7.21
CA PHE A 376 16.59 -0.20 6.05
C PHE A 376 15.82 -1.37 5.45
N THR A 377 16.34 -2.60 5.53
CA THR A 377 15.69 -3.78 4.93
C THR A 377 15.34 -4.86 5.95
N ASP A 378 16.17 -5.08 6.98
CA ASP A 378 15.96 -6.12 8.01
C ASP A 378 15.28 -5.57 9.28
N ASN A 379 14.69 -4.37 9.20
CA ASN A 379 14.05 -3.71 10.33
C ASN A 379 12.53 -4.00 10.37
N VAL A 380 12.17 -5.28 10.31
CA VAL A 380 10.79 -5.75 10.21
C VAL A 380 10.01 -5.48 11.50
N TYR A 381 8.74 -5.09 11.37
CA TYR A 381 7.80 -4.97 12.49
C TYR A 381 7.65 -6.31 13.24
N GLN A 382 7.89 -6.30 14.55
CA GLN A 382 7.82 -7.50 15.37
C GLN A 382 6.46 -7.60 16.06
N LEU A 383 5.74 -8.69 15.80
CA LEU A 383 4.47 -8.97 16.46
C LEU A 383 4.71 -9.26 17.96
N SER A 384 3.90 -8.66 18.82
CA SER A 384 3.84 -8.94 20.26
C SER A 384 2.43 -9.38 20.68
N GLY A 385 2.30 -10.06 21.82
CA GLY A 385 1.00 -10.44 22.40
C GLY A 385 0.13 -11.37 21.52
N LYS A 386 -1.17 -11.06 21.45
CA LYS A 386 -2.19 -11.89 20.75
C LYS A 386 -1.94 -12.03 19.23
N PRO A 387 -1.56 -10.99 18.47
CA PRO A 387 -1.16 -11.11 17.06
C PRO A 387 -0.08 -12.16 16.79
N LYS A 388 0.96 -12.20 17.61
CA LYS A 388 2.07 -13.16 17.47
C LYS A 388 1.59 -14.60 17.63
N ILE A 389 0.78 -14.85 18.65
CA ILE A 389 0.18 -16.17 18.90
C ILE A 389 -0.67 -16.58 17.72
N ALA A 390 -1.54 -15.69 17.23
CA ALA A 390 -2.40 -15.99 16.09
C ALA A 390 -1.60 -16.32 14.82
N SER A 391 -0.51 -15.61 14.53
CA SER A 391 0.36 -15.93 13.40
C SER A 391 1.01 -17.31 13.53
N ILE A 392 1.52 -17.67 14.72
CA ILE A 392 2.14 -18.97 14.97
C ILE A 392 1.07 -20.07 14.83
N THR A 393 -0.07 -19.92 15.49
CA THR A 393 -1.17 -20.89 15.43
C THR A 393 -1.67 -21.08 13.99
N LEU A 394 -1.86 -20.00 13.23
CA LEU A 394 -2.29 -20.08 11.83
C LEU A 394 -1.34 -20.96 11.00
N TRP A 395 -0.04 -20.67 11.03
CA TRP A 395 0.95 -21.46 10.27
C TRP A 395 1.10 -22.89 10.78
N SER A 396 1.06 -23.10 12.11
CA SER A 396 1.11 -24.45 12.69
C SER A 396 -0.06 -25.31 12.22
N VAL A 397 -1.27 -24.76 12.21
CA VAL A 397 -2.47 -25.50 11.82
C VAL A 397 -2.51 -25.74 10.30
N ILE A 398 -2.07 -24.78 9.48
CA ILE A 398 -1.93 -24.95 8.03
C ILE A 398 -0.97 -26.10 7.73
N LEU A 399 0.25 -26.04 8.27
CA LEU A 399 1.27 -27.06 8.01
C LEU A 399 0.85 -28.42 8.58
N PHE A 400 0.19 -28.46 9.75
CA PHE A 400 -0.31 -29.70 10.34
C PHE A 400 -1.39 -30.35 9.47
N SER A 401 -2.41 -29.59 9.06
CA SER A 401 -3.52 -30.09 8.24
C SER A 401 -3.01 -30.60 6.89
N LYS A 402 -2.16 -29.81 6.24
CA LYS A 402 -1.48 -30.18 5.00
C LYS A 402 -0.67 -31.46 5.15
N CYS A 403 0.23 -31.54 6.14
CA CYS A 403 1.07 -32.72 6.34
C CYS A 403 0.25 -34.00 6.59
N ILE A 404 -0.86 -33.91 7.31
CA ILE A 404 -1.76 -35.05 7.54
C ILE A 404 -2.47 -35.47 6.26
N GLU A 405 -3.13 -34.53 5.58
CA GLU A 405 -3.89 -34.81 4.36
C GLU A 405 -2.96 -35.39 3.28
N SER A 406 -1.83 -34.74 3.06
CA SER A 406 -0.86 -35.15 2.06
C SER A 406 -0.28 -36.53 2.36
N TYR A 407 -0.17 -36.92 3.64
CA TYR A 407 0.26 -38.28 4.00
C TYR A 407 -0.79 -39.32 3.57
N PHE A 408 -2.06 -39.10 3.88
CA PHE A 408 -3.13 -40.07 3.62
C PHE A 408 -3.58 -40.10 2.16
N HIS A 409 -3.61 -38.97 1.46
CA HIS A 409 -4.15 -38.88 0.10
C HIS A 409 -3.09 -38.88 -0.99
N LEU A 410 -1.88 -38.37 -0.75
CA LEU A 410 -0.78 -38.39 -1.73
C LEU A 410 0.22 -39.51 -1.42
N ALA A 411 0.81 -39.54 -0.22
CA ALA A 411 1.91 -40.48 0.05
C ALA A 411 1.46 -41.94 0.19
N LEU A 412 0.23 -42.21 0.66
CA LEU A 412 -0.27 -43.57 0.79
C LEU A 412 -0.81 -44.12 -0.54
N SER A 413 -1.45 -43.28 -1.34
CA SER A 413 -2.03 -43.68 -2.65
C SER A 413 -0.95 -44.08 -3.66
N THR A 414 0.26 -43.57 -3.50
CA THR A 414 1.41 -43.83 -4.36
C THR A 414 2.14 -45.12 -4.07
N ARG A 415 1.93 -45.70 -2.89
CA ARG A 415 2.58 -46.92 -2.45
C ARG A 415 2.38 -48.06 -3.44
N GLU A 416 1.15 -48.27 -3.90
CA GLU A 416 0.82 -49.36 -4.83
C GLU A 416 1.36 -49.11 -6.24
N PRO A 417 1.15 -47.92 -6.87
CA PRO A 417 1.79 -47.58 -8.14
C PRO A 417 3.31 -47.75 -8.13
N ILE A 418 4.01 -47.28 -7.08
CA ILE A 418 5.46 -47.45 -6.94
C ILE A 418 5.83 -48.93 -6.90
N ARG A 419 5.06 -49.75 -6.17
CA ARG A 419 5.29 -51.20 -6.09
C ARG A 419 5.14 -51.88 -7.46
N GLU A 420 4.04 -51.63 -8.15
CA GLU A 420 3.78 -52.31 -9.43
C GLU A 420 4.74 -51.84 -10.53
N LEU A 421 4.96 -50.53 -10.67
CA LEU A 421 5.80 -49.97 -11.74
C LEU A 421 7.29 -50.27 -11.55
N SER A 422 7.78 -50.38 -10.32
CA SER A 422 9.19 -50.71 -10.05
C SER A 422 9.56 -52.15 -10.42
N ILE A 423 8.59 -53.08 -10.37
CA ILE A 423 8.80 -54.51 -10.62
C ILE A 423 8.42 -54.89 -12.06
N MET A 424 7.55 -54.09 -12.69
CA MET A 424 7.06 -54.32 -14.04
C MET A 424 8.20 -54.43 -15.06
N SER A 425 8.29 -55.57 -15.73
CA SER A 425 9.20 -55.83 -16.84
C SER A 425 8.38 -56.15 -18.10
N PRO A 426 8.08 -55.14 -18.95
CA PRO A 426 7.23 -55.36 -20.11
C PRO A 426 7.93 -56.23 -21.16
N LYS A 427 7.20 -57.17 -21.75
CA LYS A 427 7.66 -57.94 -22.92
C LYS A 427 7.49 -57.09 -24.17
N CYS A 428 8.57 -56.46 -24.61
CA CYS A 428 8.53 -55.48 -25.69
C CYS A 428 8.66 -56.12 -27.08
N ILE A 429 7.69 -55.84 -27.94
CA ILE A 429 7.76 -56.11 -29.40
C ILE A 429 8.19 -54.79 -30.06
N SER A 430 9.15 -54.83 -31.00
CA SER A 430 9.77 -53.59 -31.51
C SER A 430 8.76 -52.73 -32.27
N ASP A 431 8.57 -51.49 -31.82
CA ASP A 431 7.81 -50.47 -32.55
C ASP A 431 8.62 -49.97 -33.76
N VAL A 432 7.92 -49.66 -34.86
CA VAL A 432 8.52 -49.36 -36.17
C VAL A 432 9.29 -48.04 -36.17
N TRP A 433 8.84 -47.05 -35.38
CA TRP A 433 9.38 -45.69 -35.41
C TRP A 433 10.41 -45.39 -34.29
N ILE A 434 10.29 -46.03 -33.12
CA ILE A 434 11.07 -45.68 -31.90
C ILE A 434 11.85 -46.90 -31.35
N GLY A 435 11.62 -48.10 -31.88
CA GLY A 435 12.24 -49.35 -31.42
C GLY A 435 11.71 -49.85 -30.06
N GLY A 436 12.34 -50.87 -29.48
CA GLY A 436 11.92 -51.49 -28.21
C GLY A 436 12.38 -50.79 -26.92
N LYS A 437 13.24 -49.76 -27.02
CA LYS A 437 13.83 -49.08 -25.86
C LYS A 437 12.82 -48.27 -25.05
N LEU A 438 11.88 -47.59 -25.71
CA LEU A 438 10.84 -46.84 -25.01
C LEU A 438 9.95 -47.78 -24.18
N CYS A 439 9.61 -48.94 -24.73
CA CYS A 439 8.84 -49.95 -24.02
C CYS A 439 9.60 -50.52 -22.80
N SER A 440 10.90 -50.79 -22.91
CA SER A 440 11.67 -51.29 -21.75
C SER A 440 11.80 -50.28 -20.61
N PHE A 441 11.84 -48.97 -20.94
CA PHE A 441 11.93 -47.90 -19.95
C PHE A 441 10.56 -47.34 -19.54
N GLN A 442 9.46 -47.76 -20.16
CA GLN A 442 8.13 -47.22 -19.92
C GLN A 442 7.76 -47.20 -18.42
N PRO A 443 7.92 -48.28 -17.63
CA PRO A 443 7.53 -48.27 -16.22
C PRO A 443 8.31 -47.24 -15.40
N GLN A 444 9.60 -47.07 -15.69
CA GLN A 444 10.47 -46.08 -15.03
C GLN A 444 10.08 -44.65 -15.42
N ILE A 445 9.79 -44.41 -16.70
CA ILE A 445 9.33 -43.09 -17.18
C ILE A 445 8.00 -42.73 -16.52
N VAL A 446 7.03 -43.64 -16.48
CA VAL A 446 5.74 -43.43 -15.83
C VAL A 446 5.91 -43.17 -14.34
N LEU A 447 6.76 -43.93 -13.65
CA LEU A 447 7.06 -43.73 -12.23
C LEU A 447 7.65 -42.33 -11.95
N ILE A 448 8.58 -41.86 -12.80
CA ILE A 448 9.16 -40.51 -12.69
C ILE A 448 8.09 -39.45 -12.92
N LEU A 449 7.26 -39.59 -13.96
CA LEU A 449 6.18 -38.64 -14.25
C LEU A 449 5.15 -38.58 -13.11
N LEU A 450 4.76 -39.73 -12.58
CA LEU A 450 3.82 -39.85 -11.46
C LEU A 450 4.38 -39.15 -10.20
N THR A 451 5.61 -39.49 -9.81
CA THR A 451 6.28 -38.88 -8.64
C THR A 451 6.46 -37.37 -8.81
N THR A 452 6.73 -36.91 -10.03
CA THR A 452 6.87 -35.47 -10.33
C THR A 452 5.53 -34.75 -10.23
N LEU A 453 4.46 -35.33 -10.77
CA LEU A 453 3.10 -34.79 -10.66
C LEU A 453 2.68 -34.67 -9.19
N GLU A 454 2.96 -35.70 -8.39
CA GLU A 454 2.66 -35.70 -6.95
C GLU A 454 3.46 -34.66 -6.18
N PHE A 455 4.72 -34.45 -6.53
CA PHE A 455 5.51 -33.37 -5.93
C PHE A 455 4.88 -32.00 -6.21
N ILE A 456 4.39 -31.78 -7.44
CA ILE A 456 3.69 -30.54 -7.82
C ILE A 456 2.38 -30.41 -7.01
N LEU A 457 1.57 -31.46 -6.94
CA LEU A 457 0.32 -31.47 -6.17
C LEU A 457 0.57 -31.22 -4.68
N PHE A 458 1.59 -31.86 -4.10
CA PHE A 458 2.01 -31.65 -2.71
C PHE A 458 2.43 -30.20 -2.43
N PHE A 459 2.96 -29.50 -3.44
CA PHE A 459 3.28 -28.08 -3.33
C PHE A 459 2.02 -27.21 -3.37
N VAL A 460 1.13 -27.45 -4.33
CA VAL A 460 -0.09 -26.66 -4.57
C VAL A 460 -1.11 -26.77 -3.43
N ASP A 461 -1.24 -27.94 -2.80
CA ASP A 461 -2.16 -28.17 -1.67
C ASP A 461 -1.95 -27.18 -0.50
N THR A 462 -0.71 -26.70 -0.30
CA THR A 462 -0.42 -25.70 0.74
C THR A 462 -1.21 -24.42 0.57
N TYR A 463 -1.48 -24.01 -0.68
CA TYR A 463 -2.31 -22.84 -0.96
C TYR A 463 -3.76 -23.10 -0.55
N LEU A 464 -4.31 -24.28 -0.85
CA LEU A 464 -5.67 -24.64 -0.45
C LEU A 464 -5.85 -24.54 1.07
N TRP A 465 -4.96 -25.16 1.84
CA TRP A 465 -5.01 -25.11 3.31
C TRP A 465 -4.81 -23.70 3.86
N TYR A 466 -3.97 -22.90 3.21
CA TYR A 466 -3.82 -21.49 3.55
C TYR A 466 -5.15 -20.73 3.39
N ILE A 467 -5.86 -20.91 2.27
CA ILE A 467 -7.17 -20.29 2.01
C ILE A 467 -8.24 -20.76 3.02
N ILE A 468 -8.26 -22.05 3.35
CA ILE A 468 -9.23 -22.58 4.33
C ILE A 468 -8.97 -21.99 5.71
N TRP A 469 -7.74 -22.05 6.21
CA TRP A 469 -7.48 -21.58 7.57
C TRP A 469 -7.52 -20.06 7.70
N ILE A 470 -7.12 -19.29 6.69
CA ILE A 470 -7.22 -17.83 6.75
C ILE A 470 -8.68 -17.36 6.77
N THR A 471 -9.58 -18.04 6.06
CA THR A 471 -11.02 -17.74 6.08
C THR A 471 -11.63 -18.09 7.44
N VAL A 472 -11.31 -19.26 8.01
CA VAL A 472 -11.73 -19.65 9.37
C VAL A 472 -11.26 -18.63 10.40
N PHE A 473 -9.98 -18.26 10.39
CA PHE A 473 -9.43 -17.24 11.31
C PHE A 473 -10.10 -15.88 11.13
N SER A 474 -10.38 -15.48 9.89
CA SER A 474 -11.07 -14.22 9.60
C SER A 474 -12.49 -14.21 10.15
N VAL A 475 -13.24 -15.31 10.00
CA VAL A 475 -14.59 -15.47 10.55
C VAL A 475 -14.57 -15.40 12.08
N VAL A 476 -13.68 -16.16 12.73
CA VAL A 476 -13.49 -16.12 14.19
C VAL A 476 -13.15 -14.70 14.67
N ARG A 477 -12.27 -14.00 13.95
CA ARG A 477 -11.91 -12.62 14.27
C ARG A 477 -13.09 -11.66 14.09
N SER A 478 -13.93 -11.87 13.07
CA SER A 478 -15.11 -11.04 12.82
C SER A 478 -16.11 -11.15 13.96
N PHE A 479 -16.34 -12.37 14.47
CA PHE A 479 -17.14 -12.60 15.66
C PHE A 479 -16.54 -11.93 16.90
N TYR A 480 -15.22 -12.03 17.10
CA TYR A 480 -14.54 -11.34 18.21
C TYR A 480 -14.70 -9.81 18.16
N LEU A 481 -14.75 -9.21 16.97
CA LEU A 481 -14.94 -7.78 16.78
C LEU A 481 -16.41 -7.33 16.89
N GLY A 482 -17.35 -8.25 17.14
CA GLY A 482 -18.79 -7.94 17.23
C GLY A 482 -19.48 -7.80 15.86
N SER A 483 -18.76 -8.05 14.76
CA SER A 483 -19.28 -8.07 13.39
C SER A 483 -19.84 -9.46 13.09
N SER A 484 -21.04 -9.76 13.58
CA SER A 484 -21.72 -11.01 13.27
C SER A 484 -22.65 -10.83 12.06
N ILE A 485 -22.50 -11.71 11.05
CA ILE A 485 -23.45 -11.85 9.93
C ILE A 485 -24.85 -12.23 10.45
N TRP A 486 -24.92 -12.81 11.64
CA TRP A 486 -26.15 -13.33 12.26
C TRP A 486 -26.83 -12.30 13.17
N SER A 487 -26.25 -11.10 13.35
CA SER A 487 -26.89 -10.03 14.10
C SER A 487 -28.13 -9.55 13.34
N PRO A 488 -29.35 -9.61 13.91
CA PRO A 488 -30.55 -9.12 13.25
C PRO A 488 -30.41 -7.65 12.89
N TRP A 489 -30.68 -7.29 11.63
CA TRP A 489 -30.59 -5.91 11.14
C TRP A 489 -31.41 -4.92 11.98
N ARG A 490 -32.55 -5.38 12.50
CA ARG A 490 -33.43 -4.63 13.39
C ARG A 490 -32.68 -4.04 14.59
N ASN A 491 -31.86 -4.86 15.26
CA ASN A 491 -31.06 -4.47 16.42
C ASN A 491 -29.93 -3.50 16.07
N VAL A 492 -29.45 -3.55 14.82
CA VAL A 492 -28.40 -2.63 14.32
C VAL A 492 -28.99 -1.24 14.08
N PHE A 493 -30.19 -1.16 13.50
CA PHE A 493 -30.87 0.11 13.21
C PHE A 493 -31.52 0.76 14.43
N SER A 494 -32.14 0.00 15.35
CA SER A 494 -32.76 0.57 16.57
C SER A 494 -31.72 1.26 17.47
N ASN A 495 -30.50 0.71 17.53
CA ASN A 495 -29.40 1.29 18.29
C ASN A 495 -28.58 2.34 17.51
N LEU A 496 -28.93 2.63 16.25
CA LEU A 496 -28.15 3.53 15.40
C LEU A 496 -28.06 4.95 15.96
N PRO A 497 -29.15 5.60 16.44
CA PRO A 497 -29.05 6.94 17.04
C PRO A 497 -28.07 6.98 18.23
N LYS A 498 -28.15 6.00 19.13
CA LYS A 498 -27.23 5.87 20.28
C LYS A 498 -25.77 5.68 19.84
N ARG A 499 -25.53 4.91 18.78
CA ARG A 499 -24.21 4.70 18.21
C ARG A 499 -23.65 5.96 17.56
N ILE A 500 -24.47 6.72 16.83
CA ILE A 500 -24.09 8.02 16.27
C ILE A 500 -23.62 8.95 17.40
N THR A 501 -24.37 9.06 18.50
CA THR A 501 -23.99 9.90 19.64
C THR A 501 -22.67 9.45 20.26
N SER A 502 -22.51 8.15 20.53
CA SER A 502 -21.32 7.65 21.25
C SER A 502 -20.05 7.61 20.39
N LYS A 503 -20.16 7.45 19.07
CA LYS A 503 -19.03 7.17 18.18
C LYS A 503 -18.68 8.33 17.27
N LEU A 504 -19.69 9.05 16.76
CA LEU A 504 -19.50 10.14 15.81
C LEU A 504 -19.57 11.50 16.46
N LEU A 505 -20.27 11.70 17.58
CA LEU A 505 -20.33 12.99 18.26
C LEU A 505 -19.33 13.03 19.42
N THR A 506 -18.68 14.19 19.62
CA THR A 506 -17.75 14.35 20.74
C THR A 506 -18.53 14.39 22.06
N PRO A 507 -18.10 13.67 23.11
CA PRO A 507 -18.73 13.75 24.43
C PRO A 507 -18.65 15.20 24.91
N SER A 508 -19.79 15.85 25.06
CA SER A 508 -19.86 17.15 25.73
C SER A 508 -19.36 16.94 27.16
N THR A 509 -18.49 17.83 27.66
CA THR A 509 -18.14 17.91 29.09
C THR A 509 -19.35 18.17 29.99
N LYS A 510 -20.54 18.40 29.40
CA LYS A 510 -21.83 18.33 30.06
C LYS A 510 -22.39 16.91 29.91
N VAL A 511 -22.32 16.16 31.00
CA VAL A 511 -22.77 14.75 31.17
C VAL A 511 -24.30 14.62 31.23
N PHE A 512 -25.05 15.71 31.19
CA PHE A 512 -26.50 15.65 31.08
C PHE A 512 -26.89 15.65 29.61
N ILE A 513 -27.26 14.47 29.10
CA ILE A 513 -28.14 14.34 27.95
C ILE A 513 -29.42 15.06 28.36
N HIS A 514 -29.55 16.33 27.98
CA HIS A 514 -30.87 16.97 27.99
C HIS A 514 -31.71 16.28 26.92
N ASP A 515 -33.00 16.11 27.17
CA ASP A 515 -33.99 15.58 26.21
C ASP A 515 -34.10 16.41 24.90
N ASN A 516 -33.29 17.47 24.74
CA ASN A 516 -33.27 18.43 23.63
C ASN A 516 -31.95 18.43 22.82
N ASP A 517 -31.23 17.31 22.71
CA ASP A 517 -30.03 17.23 21.85
C ASP A 517 -30.42 17.15 20.35
N ASP A 518 -30.30 18.28 19.65
CA ASP A 518 -30.65 18.46 18.24
C ASP A 518 -29.61 17.90 17.25
N ARG A 519 -28.43 17.48 17.73
CA ARG A 519 -27.29 17.11 16.88
C ARG A 519 -27.54 15.83 16.09
N VAL A 520 -28.14 14.82 16.71
CA VAL A 520 -28.47 13.55 16.04
C VAL A 520 -29.54 13.74 14.97
N PRO A 521 -30.68 14.42 15.24
CA PRO A 521 -31.65 14.80 14.21
C PRO A 521 -31.02 15.52 13.02
N LYS A 522 -30.20 16.54 13.26
CA LYS A 522 -29.52 17.32 12.20
C LYS A 522 -28.60 16.46 11.34
N LEU A 523 -27.78 15.62 11.98
CA LEU A 523 -26.84 14.74 11.27
C LEU A 523 -27.60 13.71 10.41
N TRP A 524 -28.61 13.04 10.99
CA TRP A 524 -29.41 12.04 10.29
C TRP A 524 -30.20 12.66 9.12
N ASN A 525 -30.87 13.78 9.35
CA ASN A 525 -31.60 14.48 8.31
C ASN A 525 -30.68 14.87 7.15
N THR A 526 -29.44 15.28 7.43
CA THR A 526 -28.47 15.60 6.38
C THR A 526 -28.06 14.36 5.57
N ILE A 527 -27.89 13.19 6.20
CA ILE A 527 -27.62 11.93 5.50
C ILE A 527 -28.77 11.59 4.54
N ILE A 528 -30.02 11.64 5.02
CA ILE A 528 -31.21 11.32 4.22
C ILE A 528 -31.37 12.32 3.06
N VAL A 529 -31.17 13.61 3.32
CA VAL A 529 -31.22 14.65 2.27
C VAL A 529 -30.11 14.46 1.23
N SER A 530 -28.91 14.01 1.62
CA SER A 530 -27.85 13.67 0.67
C SER A 530 -28.28 12.53 -0.27
N MET A 531 -28.87 11.46 0.27
CA MET A 531 -29.37 10.33 -0.54
C MET A 531 -30.52 10.74 -1.46
N TYR A 532 -31.37 11.67 -1.03
CA TYR A 532 -32.41 12.26 -1.88
C TYR A 532 -31.81 13.03 -3.07
N ARG A 533 -30.80 13.86 -2.83
CA ARG A 533 -30.11 14.63 -3.89
C ARG A 533 -29.40 13.75 -4.92
N GLU A 534 -29.04 12.52 -4.54
CA GLU A 534 -28.47 11.54 -5.45
C GLU A 534 -29.54 10.73 -6.23
N HIS A 535 -30.82 10.99 -5.97
CA HIS A 535 -32.02 10.32 -6.51
C HIS A 535 -32.24 8.89 -5.99
N LEU A 536 -31.59 8.51 -4.89
CA LEU A 536 -31.71 7.17 -4.28
C LEU A 536 -33.00 6.98 -3.47
N LEU A 537 -33.64 8.08 -3.06
CA LEU A 537 -34.86 8.10 -2.27
C LEU A 537 -35.94 8.94 -2.96
N SER A 538 -37.18 8.49 -2.84
CA SER A 538 -38.36 9.28 -3.24
C SER A 538 -38.74 10.29 -2.14
N ILE A 539 -39.49 11.33 -2.52
CA ILE A 539 -39.99 12.36 -1.59
C ILE A 539 -40.81 11.73 -0.45
N ASP A 540 -41.64 10.72 -0.76
CA ASP A 540 -42.44 10.00 0.23
C ASP A 540 -41.57 9.24 1.25
N GLN A 541 -40.50 8.58 0.79
CA GLN A 541 -39.54 7.91 1.68
C GLN A 541 -38.82 8.91 2.57
N VAL A 542 -38.38 10.04 2.03
CA VAL A 542 -37.74 11.11 2.81
C VAL A 542 -38.66 11.59 3.93
N SER A 543 -39.93 11.85 3.64
CA SER A 543 -40.91 12.32 4.64
C SER A 543 -41.14 11.36 5.82
N LYS A 544 -40.84 10.07 5.64
CA LYS A 544 -40.95 9.00 6.65
C LYS A 544 -39.64 8.78 7.42
N LEU A 545 -38.50 9.19 6.85
CA LEU A 545 -37.16 8.96 7.41
C LEU A 545 -36.61 10.17 8.16
N LEU A 546 -37.12 11.39 7.91
CA LEU A 546 -36.68 12.60 8.59
C LEU A 546 -37.24 12.70 10.03
N TYR A 547 -36.41 13.22 10.93
CA TYR A 547 -36.87 13.73 12.23
C TYR A 547 -37.73 14.97 12.00
N ARG A 548 -38.87 15.04 12.68
CA ARG A 548 -39.80 16.19 12.61
C ARG A 548 -39.66 17.06 13.85
N THR A 549 -39.58 18.37 13.66
CA THR A 549 -39.67 19.34 14.75
C THR A 549 -41.11 19.44 15.22
N VAL A 550 -41.34 19.17 16.50
CA VAL A 550 -42.62 19.37 17.20
C VAL A 550 -42.41 20.52 18.17
N GLU A 551 -43.00 21.66 17.86
CA GLU A 551 -42.97 22.82 18.74
C GLU A 551 -44.00 22.62 19.85
N THR A 552 -43.53 22.52 21.09
CA THR A 552 -44.35 22.63 22.32
C THR A 552 -44.14 24.02 22.93
N GLU A 553 -45.13 24.52 23.68
CA GLU A 553 -45.19 25.92 24.19
C GLU A 553 -43.89 26.38 24.90
N ASP A 554 -43.11 25.46 25.49
CA ASP A 554 -41.86 25.75 26.20
C ASP A 554 -40.59 25.13 25.56
N SER A 555 -40.68 24.27 24.54
CA SER A 555 -39.50 23.64 23.90
C SER A 555 -39.76 23.12 22.48
N ILE A 556 -38.72 23.17 21.63
CA ILE A 556 -38.70 22.49 20.32
C ILE A 556 -38.21 21.06 20.57
N ASN A 557 -39.10 20.08 20.44
CA ASN A 557 -38.76 18.66 20.58
C ASN A 557 -38.66 18.01 19.20
N PHE A 558 -37.87 16.95 19.06
CA PHE A 558 -37.76 16.20 17.81
C PHE A 558 -38.51 14.87 17.92
N ALA A 559 -39.48 14.66 17.04
CA ALA A 559 -40.13 13.36 16.90
C ALA A 559 -39.24 12.42 16.08
N GLU A 560 -38.87 11.29 16.69
CA GLU A 560 -38.14 10.22 16.02
C GLU A 560 -38.96 9.64 14.86
N PRO A 561 -38.33 9.32 13.72
CA PRO A 561 -39.04 8.68 12.62
C PRO A 561 -39.50 7.28 13.04
N ASN A 562 -40.72 6.92 12.66
CA ASN A 562 -41.30 5.59 12.89
C ASN A 562 -40.40 4.46 12.38
N PHE A 563 -39.46 4.75 11.48
CA PHE A 563 -38.43 3.82 11.04
C PHE A 563 -37.59 3.24 12.20
N PHE A 564 -37.20 4.01 13.21
CA PHE A 564 -36.41 3.46 14.33
C PHE A 564 -37.26 2.65 15.31
N ILE A 565 -38.49 3.10 15.55
CA ILE A 565 -39.45 2.50 16.49
C ILE A 565 -40.02 1.18 15.93
N SER A 566 -40.42 1.16 14.66
CA SER A 566 -41.02 -0.01 14.01
C SER A 566 -40.09 -1.21 13.81
N GLN A 567 -38.78 -1.06 14.04
CA GLN A 567 -37.84 -2.19 13.99
C GLN A 567 -37.93 -3.08 15.24
N GLU A 568 -38.45 -2.56 16.36
CA GLU A 568 -38.62 -3.30 17.61
C GLU A 568 -39.87 -4.19 17.60
N ASP A 569 -40.90 -3.84 16.81
CA ASP A 569 -42.15 -4.59 16.71
C ASP A 569 -42.09 -5.70 15.62
N GLU A 570 -42.31 -6.96 16.00
CA GLU A 570 -42.34 -8.11 15.08
C GLU A 570 -43.51 -8.03 14.06
N SER A 571 -44.57 -7.29 14.38
CA SER A 571 -45.84 -7.27 13.64
C SER A 571 -45.89 -6.31 12.46
N LEU A 572 -44.98 -5.34 12.38
CA LEU A 572 -44.90 -4.38 11.28
C LEU A 572 -43.81 -4.84 10.31
N THR A 573 -44.22 -5.30 9.12
CA THR A 573 -43.33 -5.56 7.99
C THR A 573 -42.66 -4.25 7.54
N SER A 574 -41.55 -3.90 8.19
CA SER A 574 -40.62 -2.82 7.79
C SER A 574 -39.88 -3.11 6.47
N SER A 575 -40.17 -4.27 5.85
CA SER A 575 -39.63 -4.72 4.57
C SER A 575 -40.07 -3.88 3.37
N SER A 576 -41.02 -2.95 3.50
CA SER A 576 -41.53 -2.16 2.37
C SER A 576 -40.94 -0.75 2.25
N LEU A 577 -40.16 -0.27 3.23
CA LEU A 577 -39.58 1.09 3.16
C LEU A 577 -38.34 1.16 2.26
N PHE A 578 -37.58 0.07 2.25
CA PHE A 578 -36.39 -0.11 1.43
C PHE A 578 -36.50 -1.46 0.74
N ASP A 579 -37.03 -1.47 -0.49
CA ASP A 579 -36.79 -2.58 -1.42
C ASP A 579 -35.27 -2.79 -1.59
N ASN A 580 -34.81 -3.78 -2.37
CA ASN A 580 -33.37 -4.00 -2.64
C ASN A 580 -32.75 -2.82 -3.44
N SER A 581 -32.65 -1.65 -2.83
CA SER A 581 -32.14 -0.40 -3.38
C SER A 581 -30.73 -0.11 -2.88
N GLU A 582 -29.99 0.69 -3.64
CA GLU A 582 -28.67 1.18 -3.25
C GLU A 582 -28.69 1.96 -1.91
N SER A 583 -29.77 2.69 -1.63
CA SER A 583 -29.96 3.37 -0.34
C SER A 583 -30.02 2.39 0.85
N ASN A 584 -30.65 1.23 0.68
CA ASN A 584 -30.69 0.18 1.68
C ASN A 584 -29.28 -0.34 1.98
N ARG A 585 -28.51 -0.66 0.93
CA ARG A 585 -27.13 -1.16 1.03
C ARG A 585 -26.22 -0.16 1.75
N ARG A 586 -26.27 1.11 1.36
CA ARG A 586 -25.47 2.19 1.96
C ARG A 586 -25.77 2.39 3.44
N LEU A 587 -27.05 2.49 3.82
CA LEU A 587 -27.45 2.63 5.21
C LEU A 587 -27.07 1.39 6.05
N LYS A 588 -27.21 0.19 5.50
CA LYS A 588 -26.77 -1.06 6.13
C LYS A 588 -25.27 -1.06 6.39
N PHE A 589 -24.48 -0.67 5.39
CA PHE A 589 -23.03 -0.58 5.50
C PHE A 589 -22.61 0.43 6.58
N PHE A 590 -23.23 1.61 6.58
CA PHE A 590 -22.99 2.66 7.56
C PHE A 590 -23.34 2.23 8.99
N ALA A 591 -24.53 1.65 9.19
CA ALA A 591 -24.98 1.20 10.50
C ALA A 591 -24.14 0.04 11.05
N HIS A 592 -23.73 -0.89 10.18
CA HIS A 592 -22.88 -2.02 10.56
C HIS A 592 -21.46 -1.56 10.93
N SER A 593 -20.86 -0.64 10.18
CA SER A 593 -19.52 -0.12 10.49
C SER A 593 -19.48 0.75 11.76
N LEU A 594 -20.60 1.34 12.20
CA LEU A 594 -20.70 1.96 13.54
C LEU A 594 -20.82 0.95 14.69
N SER A 595 -21.18 -0.31 14.38
CA SER A 595 -21.26 -1.38 15.37
C SER A 595 -19.89 -1.96 15.75
N THR A 596 -18.87 -1.78 14.90
CA THR A 596 -17.52 -2.27 15.16
C THR A 596 -16.75 -1.37 16.14
N PRO A 597 -15.73 -1.89 16.83
CA PRO A 597 -14.83 -1.05 17.61
C PRO A 597 -14.17 -0.02 16.68
N MET A 598 -14.16 1.24 17.12
CA MET A 598 -13.49 2.34 16.43
C MET A 598 -12.98 3.33 17.49
N PRO A 599 -11.93 4.12 17.18
CA PRO A 599 -11.43 5.14 18.10
C PRO A 599 -12.49 6.17 18.43
N GLN A 600 -12.37 6.78 19.61
CA GLN A 600 -13.27 7.87 20.03
C GLN A 600 -13.09 9.10 19.13
N SER A 601 -14.20 9.77 18.83
CA SER A 601 -14.16 11.00 18.03
C SER A 601 -13.50 12.14 18.79
N GLN A 602 -12.48 12.75 18.17
CA GLN A 602 -11.88 14.01 18.63
C GLN A 602 -12.64 15.21 18.06
N ARG A 603 -12.56 16.38 18.71
CA ARG A 603 -13.11 17.64 18.17
C ARG A 603 -12.52 17.95 16.79
N ILE A 604 -13.30 18.57 15.92
CA ILE A 604 -12.84 18.94 14.57
C ILE A 604 -11.63 19.87 14.61
N HIS A 605 -11.55 20.74 15.63
CA HIS A 605 -10.39 21.62 15.77
C HIS A 605 -9.07 20.84 15.94
N SER A 606 -9.10 19.72 16.66
CA SER A 606 -7.95 18.87 16.97
C SER A 606 -7.67 17.81 15.90
N MET A 607 -8.64 17.56 15.01
CA MET A 607 -8.50 16.60 13.91
C MET A 607 -7.24 16.88 13.06
N PRO A 608 -6.43 15.86 12.71
CA PRO A 608 -5.31 16.03 11.79
C PRO A 608 -5.78 16.48 10.40
N SER A 609 -4.94 17.27 9.73
CA SER A 609 -5.17 17.65 8.33
C SER A 609 -4.69 16.57 7.37
N PHE A 610 -5.41 16.39 6.26
CA PHE A 610 -5.10 15.38 5.25
C PHE A 610 -5.39 15.87 3.83
N THR A 611 -4.77 15.23 2.85
CA THR A 611 -5.00 15.45 1.42
C THR A 611 -5.45 14.16 0.75
N VAL A 612 -6.44 14.21 -0.13
CA VAL A 612 -6.73 13.13 -1.08
C VAL A 612 -5.96 13.43 -2.38
N LEU A 613 -5.22 12.45 -2.90
CA LEU A 613 -4.48 12.54 -4.15
C LEU A 613 -5.03 11.52 -5.16
N ILE A 614 -5.45 12.02 -6.33
CA ILE A 614 -5.98 11.22 -7.43
C ILE A 614 -5.05 11.36 -8.64
N PRO A 615 -4.25 10.34 -9.00
CA PRO A 615 -3.58 10.33 -10.30
C PRO A 615 -4.60 10.02 -11.41
N HIS A 616 -4.62 10.85 -12.44
CA HIS A 616 -5.48 10.69 -13.61
C HIS A 616 -4.63 10.60 -14.88
N TYR A 617 -4.99 9.70 -15.78
CA TYR A 617 -4.28 9.50 -17.02
C TYR A 617 -5.16 9.68 -18.26
N GLN A 618 -6.16 8.83 -18.44
CA GLN A 618 -6.99 8.76 -19.66
C GLN A 618 -8.47 8.51 -19.38
N GLU A 619 -8.84 8.37 -18.11
CA GLU A 619 -10.22 8.19 -17.69
C GLU A 619 -11.07 9.37 -18.16
N LYS A 620 -12.32 9.11 -18.55
CA LYS A 620 -13.22 10.17 -19.01
C LYS A 620 -13.55 11.13 -17.87
N ILE A 621 -13.50 12.44 -18.13
CA ILE A 621 -13.77 13.45 -17.11
C ILE A 621 -15.28 13.53 -16.84
N ILE A 622 -16.07 13.79 -17.89
CA ILE A 622 -17.53 13.83 -17.92
C ILE A 622 -17.97 13.19 -19.24
N LEU A 623 -19.07 12.45 -19.25
CA LEU A 623 -19.63 11.90 -20.49
C LEU A 623 -20.18 13.01 -21.40
N SER A 624 -19.84 12.94 -22.68
CA SER A 624 -20.43 13.82 -23.69
C SER A 624 -21.87 13.39 -24.01
N PHE A 625 -22.70 14.32 -24.48
CA PHE A 625 -24.08 14.00 -24.86
C PHE A 625 -24.13 12.99 -26.03
N ASN A 626 -23.21 13.13 -26.99
CA ASN A 626 -23.11 12.23 -28.13
C ASN A 626 -22.73 10.81 -27.71
N GLU A 627 -21.81 10.64 -26.76
CA GLU A 627 -21.47 9.31 -26.24
C GLU A 627 -22.63 8.65 -25.51
N ILE A 628 -23.40 9.42 -24.73
CA ILE A 628 -24.55 8.91 -23.97
C ILE A 628 -25.64 8.33 -24.91
N LEU A 629 -25.80 8.92 -26.10
CA LEU A 629 -26.79 8.53 -27.10
C LEU A 629 -26.24 7.61 -28.19
N ARG A 630 -24.94 7.34 -28.19
CA ARG A 630 -24.32 6.48 -29.21
C ARG A 630 -24.53 5.02 -28.84
N GLU A 631 -24.87 4.20 -29.83
CA GLU A 631 -24.88 2.74 -29.72
C GLU A 631 -23.44 2.23 -29.60
N GLU A 632 -23.13 1.47 -28.54
CA GLU A 632 -21.76 1.01 -28.25
C GLU A 632 -21.29 -0.07 -29.22
N ASP A 633 -22.16 -0.99 -29.62
CA ASP A 633 -21.80 -2.20 -30.37
C ASP A 633 -22.74 -2.48 -31.54
N LYS A 634 -22.20 -2.95 -32.67
CA LYS A 634 -23.00 -3.31 -33.87
C LYS A 634 -23.99 -4.46 -33.64
N LEU A 635 -23.86 -5.17 -32.52
CA LEU A 635 -24.68 -6.31 -32.12
C LEU A 635 -25.74 -5.96 -31.06
N SER A 636 -25.58 -4.84 -30.34
CA SER A 636 -26.53 -4.35 -29.36
C SER A 636 -26.90 -2.90 -29.66
N ASN A 637 -28.11 -2.70 -30.14
CA ASN A 637 -28.68 -1.37 -30.44
C ASN A 637 -29.06 -0.58 -29.17
N LEU A 638 -28.37 -0.79 -28.04
CA LEU A 638 -28.66 -0.12 -26.78
C LEU A 638 -27.69 1.03 -26.58
N THR A 639 -28.23 2.20 -26.26
CA THR A 639 -27.44 3.38 -25.86
C THR A 639 -26.99 3.28 -24.40
N ILE A 640 -25.94 4.00 -24.01
CA ILE A 640 -25.49 4.07 -22.60
C ILE A 640 -26.64 4.57 -21.70
N LEU A 641 -27.43 5.53 -22.18
CA LEU A 641 -28.56 6.04 -21.42
C LEU A 641 -29.64 4.97 -21.17
N GLU A 642 -30.00 4.20 -22.19
CA GLU A 642 -30.98 3.11 -22.05
C GLU A 642 -30.45 2.00 -21.15
N PHE A 643 -29.15 1.68 -21.25
CA PHE A 643 -28.50 0.75 -20.35
C PHE A 643 -28.59 1.21 -18.88
N LEU A 644 -28.28 2.49 -18.59
CA LEU A 644 -28.37 3.06 -17.25
C LEU A 644 -29.80 3.14 -16.73
N LYS A 645 -30.79 3.43 -17.59
CA LYS A 645 -32.22 3.40 -17.24
C LYS A 645 -32.68 2.01 -16.79
N ASN A 646 -32.22 0.98 -17.50
CA ASN A 646 -32.54 -0.41 -17.17
C ASN A 646 -31.82 -0.87 -15.89
N LEU A 647 -30.59 -0.40 -15.66
CA LEU A 647 -29.82 -0.74 -14.47
C LEU A 647 -30.35 -0.03 -13.20
N HIS A 648 -30.79 1.23 -13.31
CA HIS A 648 -31.24 2.06 -12.19
C HIS A 648 -32.66 2.65 -12.40
N PRO A 649 -33.71 1.80 -12.50
CA PRO A 649 -35.06 2.25 -12.85
C PRO A 649 -35.68 3.17 -11.80
N LEU A 650 -35.45 2.87 -10.51
CA LEU A 650 -35.95 3.70 -9.40
C LEU A 650 -35.31 5.08 -9.40
N GLU A 651 -33.99 5.16 -9.55
CA GLU A 651 -33.24 6.41 -9.55
C GLU A 651 -33.61 7.29 -10.75
N TRP A 652 -33.78 6.67 -11.93
CA TRP A 652 -34.25 7.38 -13.12
C TRP A 652 -35.65 7.96 -12.90
N SER A 653 -36.56 7.19 -12.29
CA SER A 653 -37.92 7.66 -12.00
C SER A 653 -37.92 8.86 -11.02
N ASN A 654 -37.05 8.85 -10.02
CA ASN A 654 -36.87 9.95 -9.07
C ASN A 654 -36.26 11.18 -9.75
N TYR A 655 -35.24 11.00 -10.58
CA TYR A 655 -34.63 12.06 -11.38
C TYR A 655 -35.63 12.74 -12.33
N MET A 656 -36.48 11.96 -13.01
CA MET A 656 -37.52 12.50 -13.88
C MET A 656 -38.57 13.29 -13.11
N LYS A 657 -38.93 12.87 -11.89
CA LYS A 657 -39.85 13.63 -11.02
C LYS A 657 -39.21 14.94 -10.57
N ASP A 658 -37.94 14.91 -10.14
CA ASP A 658 -37.22 16.10 -9.69
C ASP A 658 -37.08 17.15 -10.80
N ASN A 659 -36.72 16.74 -12.02
CA ASN A 659 -36.68 17.64 -13.17
C ASN A 659 -38.05 18.24 -13.53
N LYS A 660 -39.13 17.45 -13.44
CA LYS A 660 -40.50 17.97 -13.67
C LYS A 660 -40.86 19.05 -12.65
N LEU A 661 -40.57 18.80 -11.38
CA LEU A 661 -40.83 19.77 -10.31
C LEU A 661 -40.03 21.07 -10.51
N MET A 662 -38.76 20.97 -10.89
CA MET A 662 -37.96 22.17 -11.18
C MET A 662 -38.45 22.93 -12.41
N ALA A 663 -38.83 22.22 -13.48
CA ALA A 663 -39.43 22.86 -14.65
C ALA A 663 -40.74 23.58 -14.30
N GLU A 664 -41.57 22.97 -13.45
CA GLU A 664 -42.79 23.60 -12.91
C GLU A 664 -42.46 24.82 -12.03
N GLU A 665 -41.46 24.76 -11.15
CA GLU A 665 -40.99 25.89 -10.35
C GLU A 665 -40.46 27.05 -11.20
N ASP A 666 -39.69 26.75 -12.24
CA ASP A 666 -39.14 27.77 -13.13
C ASP A 666 -40.23 28.37 -14.01
N LEU A 667 -41.21 27.57 -14.47
CA LEU A 667 -42.43 28.08 -15.09
C LEU A 667 -43.24 28.97 -14.12
N LEU A 668 -43.30 28.65 -12.83
CA LEU A 668 -43.95 29.48 -11.82
C LEU A 668 -43.20 30.80 -11.57
N LYS A 669 -41.86 30.79 -11.57
CA LYS A 669 -41.02 32.00 -11.49
C LYS A 669 -41.19 32.87 -12.75
N LEU A 670 -41.20 32.27 -13.93
CA LEU A 670 -41.41 32.96 -15.23
C LEU A 670 -42.83 33.49 -15.40
N ASN A 671 -43.85 32.81 -14.86
CA ASN A 671 -45.25 33.24 -14.89
C ASN A 671 -45.55 34.48 -14.02
N SER A 672 -44.59 34.97 -13.24
CA SER A 672 -44.64 36.33 -12.67
C SER A 672 -44.40 37.43 -13.73
N SER A 673 -43.97 37.06 -14.94
CA SER A 673 -43.82 37.92 -16.11
C SER A 673 -44.35 37.27 -17.40
N LYS A 674 -45.64 37.48 -17.66
CA LYS A 674 -46.44 37.13 -18.87
C LYS A 674 -47.01 35.69 -18.97
N ARG A 675 -48.31 35.64 -19.30
CA ARG A 675 -49.17 34.47 -19.53
C ARG A 675 -49.15 33.99 -21.00
N MET A 676 -49.56 32.71 -21.17
CA MET A 676 -49.93 31.91 -22.37
C MET A 676 -48.78 31.12 -23.05
N SER A 677 -48.93 29.85 -23.47
CA SER A 677 -50.08 28.91 -23.53
C SER A 677 -49.61 27.47 -23.85
N SER A 678 -50.49 26.51 -23.53
CA SER A 678 -50.63 25.11 -23.99
C SER A 678 -49.57 24.06 -23.64
N ALA A 679 -50.00 23.16 -22.75
CA ALA A 679 -49.43 21.85 -22.48
C ALA A 679 -49.94 20.82 -23.50
N SER A 680 -49.02 20.10 -24.15
CA SER A 680 -49.16 18.69 -24.56
C SER A 680 -47.94 18.27 -25.40
N SER A 681 -46.84 17.89 -24.73
CA SER A 681 -45.77 17.11 -25.37
C SER A 681 -45.17 16.12 -24.35
N PRO A 682 -44.70 14.94 -24.80
CA PRO A 682 -44.24 13.88 -23.90
C PRO A 682 -42.99 14.30 -23.11
N PRO A 683 -42.72 13.71 -21.93
CA PRO A 683 -41.55 14.03 -21.09
C PRO A 683 -40.19 13.77 -21.76
N GLU A 684 -40.16 13.06 -22.89
CA GLU A 684 -38.96 12.76 -23.66
C GLU A 684 -38.52 13.92 -24.57
N LEU A 685 -39.39 14.91 -24.82
CA LEU A 685 -39.10 16.03 -25.73
C LEU A 685 -38.71 17.33 -25.00
N MET A 686 -38.30 17.26 -23.72
CA MET A 686 -37.75 18.39 -22.95
C MET A 686 -36.22 18.38 -22.85
N LEU A 687 -35.55 17.76 -23.82
CA LEU A 687 -34.09 17.73 -23.96
C LEU A 687 -33.54 18.87 -24.85
N GLN A 688 -34.34 19.92 -25.12
CA GLN A 688 -33.91 21.05 -25.97
C GLN A 688 -33.27 22.22 -25.20
N ASP A 689 -33.38 22.24 -23.85
CA ASP A 689 -32.70 23.23 -23.02
C ASP A 689 -31.27 22.77 -22.68
N ASN A 690 -30.29 23.65 -22.89
CA ASN A 690 -28.88 23.40 -22.60
C ASN A 690 -28.66 22.92 -21.15
N GLU A 691 -29.48 23.37 -20.19
CA GLU A 691 -29.39 22.96 -18.79
C GLU A 691 -29.88 21.52 -18.56
N ALA A 692 -30.98 21.11 -19.21
CA ALA A 692 -31.50 19.74 -19.10
C ALA A 692 -30.54 18.71 -19.71
N ILE A 693 -29.89 19.07 -20.82
CA ILE A 693 -28.81 18.29 -21.44
C ILE A 693 -27.65 18.12 -20.45
N MET A 694 -27.18 19.23 -19.85
CA MET A 694 -26.10 19.19 -18.87
C MET A 694 -26.44 18.33 -17.65
N ARG A 695 -27.64 18.47 -17.09
CA ARG A 695 -28.10 17.63 -15.96
C ARG A 695 -28.10 16.15 -16.31
N THR A 696 -28.57 15.80 -17.50
CA THR A 696 -28.60 14.41 -17.96
C THR A 696 -27.18 13.86 -18.15
N ARG A 697 -26.24 14.66 -18.67
CA ARG A 697 -24.81 14.31 -18.74
C ARG A 697 -24.20 14.05 -17.37
N LEU A 698 -24.49 14.93 -16.39
CA LEU A 698 -23.99 14.77 -15.03
C LEU A 698 -24.62 13.55 -14.34
N TRP A 699 -25.92 13.34 -14.50
CA TRP A 699 -26.64 12.18 -13.95
C TRP A 699 -26.05 10.86 -14.47
N ALA A 700 -25.74 10.79 -15.77
CA ALA A 700 -25.10 9.63 -16.38
C ALA A 700 -23.64 9.47 -15.89
N SER A 701 -22.87 10.56 -15.82
CA SER A 701 -21.47 10.53 -15.39
C SER A 701 -21.30 10.07 -13.93
N LEU A 702 -22.25 10.41 -13.05
CA LEU A 702 -22.27 9.96 -11.65
C LEU A 702 -22.54 8.45 -11.48
N ARG A 703 -23.03 7.77 -12.52
CA ARG A 703 -23.35 6.33 -12.51
C ARG A 703 -22.35 5.48 -13.30
N THR A 704 -21.41 6.13 -13.98
CA THR A 704 -20.32 5.49 -14.72
C THR A 704 -18.97 5.76 -14.07
N GLN A 705 -17.90 5.19 -14.62
CA GLN A 705 -16.53 5.37 -14.12
C GLN A 705 -15.92 6.66 -14.71
N THR A 706 -16.29 7.80 -14.14
CA THR A 706 -15.78 9.12 -14.56
C THR A 706 -15.03 9.82 -13.44
N LEU A 707 -14.07 10.68 -13.79
CA LEU A 707 -13.37 11.53 -12.82
C LEU A 707 -14.35 12.46 -12.08
N TYR A 708 -15.43 12.91 -12.74
CA TYR A 708 -16.46 13.75 -12.12
C TYR A 708 -17.13 13.04 -10.93
N ARG A 709 -17.44 11.74 -11.05
CA ARG A 709 -17.97 10.94 -9.96
C ARG A 709 -16.99 10.88 -8.79
N THR A 710 -15.74 10.56 -9.08
CA THR A 710 -14.65 10.50 -8.08
C THR A 710 -14.50 11.81 -7.32
N ILE A 711 -14.37 12.94 -8.03
CA ILE A 711 -14.22 14.25 -7.40
C ILE A 711 -15.45 14.58 -6.54
N THR A 712 -16.66 14.35 -7.04
CA THR A 712 -17.90 14.63 -6.31
C THR A 712 -17.99 13.79 -5.03
N GLY A 713 -17.64 12.51 -5.11
CA GLY A 713 -17.61 11.59 -3.97
C GLY A 713 -16.64 12.05 -2.88
N PHE A 714 -15.38 12.32 -3.23
CA PHE A 714 -14.36 12.73 -2.25
C PHE A 714 -14.52 14.17 -1.74
N MET A 715 -15.19 15.05 -2.48
CA MET A 715 -15.60 16.36 -1.99
C MET A 715 -16.65 16.29 -0.87
N ASN A 716 -17.30 15.14 -0.67
CA ASN A 716 -18.16 14.93 0.50
C ASN A 716 -17.38 15.03 1.83
N TYR A 717 -16.06 14.84 1.86
CA TYR A 717 -15.26 15.14 3.06
C TYR A 717 -15.37 16.62 3.46
N SER A 718 -15.29 17.54 2.50
CA SER A 718 -15.48 18.98 2.75
C SER A 718 -16.85 19.25 3.38
N ARG A 719 -17.90 18.62 2.86
CA ARG A 719 -19.27 18.74 3.38
C ARG A 719 -19.42 18.13 4.78
N ALA A 720 -18.87 16.94 5.00
CA ALA A 720 -18.90 16.25 6.29
C ALA A 720 -18.17 17.04 7.38
N ILE A 721 -16.99 17.59 7.09
CA ILE A 721 -16.23 18.42 8.04
C ILE A 721 -17.00 19.70 8.37
N LYS A 722 -17.63 20.35 7.38
CA LYS A 722 -18.47 21.53 7.64
C LYS A 722 -19.63 21.18 8.56
N LEU A 723 -20.35 20.09 8.30
CA LEU A 723 -21.46 19.63 9.15
C LEU A 723 -20.98 19.32 10.58
N LEU A 724 -19.92 18.55 10.75
CA LEU A 724 -19.43 18.18 12.09
C LEU A 724 -18.91 19.39 12.87
N TYR A 725 -18.26 20.35 12.20
CA TYR A 725 -17.83 21.60 12.83
C TYR A 725 -19.02 22.48 13.20
N ASP A 726 -20.06 22.48 12.36
CA ASP A 726 -21.30 23.21 12.62
C ASP A 726 -21.98 22.75 13.90
N LEU A 727 -22.09 21.42 14.07
CA LEU A 727 -22.70 20.76 15.23
C LEU A 727 -21.89 20.91 16.53
N GLU A 728 -20.63 21.31 16.45
CA GLU A 728 -19.74 21.46 17.61
C GLU A 728 -19.67 22.88 18.17
N GLU A 729 -19.72 23.89 17.29
CA GLU A 729 -19.46 25.29 17.68
C GLU A 729 -20.70 26.17 17.66
N PHE A 730 -21.70 25.92 16.80
CA PHE A 730 -22.83 26.81 16.62
C PHE A 730 -24.10 26.25 17.26
N ASN A 731 -24.81 27.12 17.99
CA ASN A 731 -26.18 26.88 18.43
C ASN A 731 -27.16 27.59 17.47
N ASP A 732 -28.42 27.18 17.44
CA ASP A 732 -29.43 27.72 16.50
C ASP A 732 -29.75 29.21 16.66
N ASN A 733 -29.27 29.87 17.72
CA ASN A 733 -29.50 31.30 17.97
C ASN A 733 -28.54 32.24 17.19
N ASP A 734 -27.52 31.73 16.49
CA ASP A 734 -26.56 32.56 15.76
C ASP A 734 -27.04 32.89 14.32
N SER A 735 -27.87 33.93 14.19
CA SER A 735 -28.58 34.32 12.94
C SER A 735 -27.73 35.01 11.85
N TYR A 736 -26.41 34.82 11.81
CA TYR A 736 -25.55 35.44 10.79
C TYR A 736 -24.97 34.40 9.82
N ASP A 737 -25.82 33.92 8.90
CA ASP A 737 -25.53 32.84 7.94
C ASP A 737 -24.22 33.05 7.16
N ARG A 738 -23.91 34.27 6.72
CA ARG A 738 -22.69 34.53 5.93
C ARG A 738 -21.40 34.37 6.75
N MET A 739 -21.38 34.83 8.00
CA MET A 739 -20.19 34.70 8.86
C MET A 739 -19.98 33.24 9.26
N ARG A 740 -21.08 32.53 9.59
CA ARG A 740 -21.08 31.10 9.86
C ARG A 740 -20.53 30.31 8.69
N LEU A 741 -21.07 30.48 7.48
CA LEU A 741 -20.59 29.83 6.26
C LEU A 741 -19.11 30.12 5.97
N SER A 742 -18.65 31.35 6.20
CA SER A 742 -17.24 31.70 6.03
C SER A 742 -16.34 30.90 6.99
N LYS A 743 -16.68 30.84 8.28
CA LYS A 743 -15.95 30.04 9.29
C LYS A 743 -15.92 28.56 8.94
N LEU A 744 -17.07 27.99 8.54
CA LEU A 744 -17.19 26.60 8.10
C LEU A 744 -16.26 26.30 6.91
N ASN A 745 -16.25 27.18 5.89
CA ASN A 745 -15.39 27.03 4.72
C ASN A 745 -13.90 27.13 5.06
N ILE A 746 -13.51 28.05 5.95
CA ILE A 746 -12.12 28.19 6.40
C ILE A 746 -11.66 26.92 7.12
N MET A 747 -12.49 26.38 8.02
CA MET A 747 -12.15 25.17 8.77
C MET A 747 -12.05 23.94 7.86
N ALA A 748 -12.98 23.77 6.92
CA ALA A 748 -12.89 22.69 5.93
C ALA A 748 -11.61 22.78 5.09
N LYS A 749 -11.27 23.97 4.56
CA LYS A 749 -10.04 24.20 3.79
C LYS A 749 -8.75 24.04 4.61
N ARG A 750 -8.82 24.29 5.93
CA ARG A 750 -7.71 24.07 6.87
C ARG A 750 -7.44 22.59 7.10
N LYS A 751 -8.48 21.74 7.09
CA LYS A 751 -8.37 20.30 7.43
C LYS A 751 -8.28 19.37 6.22
N PHE A 752 -8.91 19.72 5.10
CA PHE A 752 -9.02 18.85 3.93
C PHE A 752 -8.61 19.56 2.65
N LYS A 753 -7.90 18.83 1.78
CA LYS A 753 -7.60 19.23 0.40
C LYS A 753 -7.79 18.05 -0.54
N LEU A 754 -8.17 18.35 -1.78
CA LEU A 754 -8.25 17.38 -2.88
C LEU A 754 -7.31 17.83 -4.00
N VAL A 755 -6.33 16.99 -4.33
CA VAL A 755 -5.38 17.21 -5.42
C VAL A 755 -5.61 16.15 -6.49
N VAL A 756 -5.90 16.59 -7.72
CA VAL A 756 -6.04 15.71 -8.89
C VAL A 756 -4.88 15.97 -9.83
N SER A 757 -4.12 14.93 -10.15
CA SER A 757 -2.97 15.01 -11.04
C SER A 757 -3.33 14.60 -12.46
N LEU A 758 -3.63 15.60 -13.30
CA LEU A 758 -4.00 15.44 -14.71
C LEU A 758 -2.74 15.37 -15.56
N GLN A 759 -2.18 14.18 -15.74
CA GLN A 759 -0.90 14.00 -16.44
C GLN A 759 -0.94 14.48 -17.90
N ARG A 760 -2.08 14.31 -18.58
CA ARG A 760 -2.26 14.66 -20.00
C ARG A 760 -2.89 16.03 -20.24
N TYR A 761 -3.03 16.87 -19.21
CA TYR A 761 -3.77 18.14 -19.28
C TYR A 761 -3.39 19.04 -20.47
N LYS A 762 -2.10 19.13 -20.83
CA LYS A 762 -1.63 19.94 -21.97
C LYS A 762 -2.02 19.38 -23.34
N PHE A 763 -2.28 18.09 -23.40
CA PHE A 763 -2.68 17.36 -24.60
C PHE A 763 -4.19 17.12 -24.64
N PHE A 764 -4.97 17.79 -23.78
CA PHE A 764 -6.43 17.72 -23.78
C PHE A 764 -7.02 18.49 -24.96
N ASP A 765 -8.06 17.89 -25.53
CA ASP A 765 -8.90 18.53 -26.55
C ASP A 765 -9.73 19.66 -25.92
N THR A 766 -10.39 20.47 -26.76
CA THR A 766 -11.18 21.62 -26.29
C THR A 766 -12.30 21.21 -25.32
N GLU A 767 -12.96 20.09 -25.59
CA GLU A 767 -14.03 19.55 -24.73
C GLU A 767 -13.50 19.15 -23.34
N ASP A 768 -12.35 18.49 -23.27
CA ASP A 768 -11.75 18.09 -21.99
C ASP A 768 -11.33 19.31 -21.16
N LYS A 769 -10.79 20.35 -21.80
CA LYS A 769 -10.47 21.62 -21.11
C LYS A 769 -11.74 22.30 -20.55
N GLU A 770 -12.83 22.31 -21.32
CA GLU A 770 -14.12 22.82 -20.85
C GLU A 770 -14.68 22.01 -19.67
N ASN A 771 -14.54 20.68 -19.72
CA ASN A 771 -14.95 19.79 -18.62
C ASN A 771 -14.13 20.05 -17.34
N VAL A 772 -12.81 20.29 -17.44
CA VAL A 772 -11.98 20.69 -16.29
C VAL A 772 -12.41 22.05 -15.74
N GLU A 773 -12.70 23.02 -16.60
CA GLU A 773 -13.18 24.33 -16.15
C GLU A 773 -14.54 24.23 -15.44
N LEU A 774 -15.45 23.37 -15.92
CA LEU A 774 -16.70 23.07 -15.23
C LEU A 774 -16.48 22.47 -13.83
N LEU A 775 -15.50 21.58 -13.68
CA LEU A 775 -15.10 21.01 -12.39
C LEU A 775 -14.59 22.10 -11.43
N LEU A 776 -13.70 22.98 -11.89
CA LEU A 776 -13.14 24.07 -11.09
C LEU A 776 -14.20 25.11 -10.68
N ARG A 777 -15.22 25.33 -11.53
CA ARG A 777 -16.38 26.18 -11.19
C ARG A 777 -17.29 25.54 -10.15
N SER A 778 -17.53 24.23 -10.27
CA SER A 778 -18.38 23.47 -9.35
C SER A 778 -17.72 23.28 -7.98
N PHE A 779 -16.40 23.10 -7.97
CA PHE A 779 -15.59 22.88 -6.78
C PHE A 779 -14.38 23.84 -6.75
N PRO A 780 -14.55 25.10 -6.31
CA PRO A 780 -13.47 26.08 -6.33
C PRO A 780 -12.26 25.71 -5.47
N GLU A 781 -12.44 24.87 -4.44
CA GLU A 781 -11.37 24.32 -3.61
C GLU A 781 -10.57 23.17 -4.24
N LEU A 782 -11.01 22.63 -5.38
CA LEU A 782 -10.30 21.58 -6.10
C LEU A 782 -8.93 22.09 -6.55
N GLN A 783 -7.90 21.28 -6.33
CA GLN A 783 -6.56 21.58 -6.80
C GLN A 783 -6.19 20.62 -7.93
N VAL A 784 -5.76 21.16 -9.06
CA VAL A 784 -5.36 20.39 -10.25
C VAL A 784 -3.86 20.54 -10.45
N SER A 785 -3.12 19.43 -10.36
CA SER A 785 -1.71 19.41 -10.74
C SER A 785 -1.52 18.86 -12.15
N TYR A 786 -0.56 19.42 -12.87
CA TYR A 786 -0.19 18.96 -14.21
C TYR A 786 1.27 19.30 -14.52
N ILE A 787 1.80 18.70 -15.59
CA ILE A 787 3.13 19.00 -16.11
C ILE A 787 2.99 20.00 -17.27
N ASP A 788 3.67 21.12 -17.16
CA ASP A 788 3.78 22.16 -18.18
C ASP A 788 5.10 21.98 -18.94
N GLU A 789 5.06 22.17 -20.26
CA GLU A 789 6.20 22.03 -21.16
C GLU A 789 6.40 23.35 -21.90
N VAL A 790 7.58 23.96 -21.75
CA VAL A 790 7.91 25.22 -22.43
C VAL A 790 9.21 25.06 -23.19
N VAL A 791 9.15 25.32 -24.49
CA VAL A 791 10.34 25.35 -25.35
C VAL A 791 11.11 26.64 -25.06
N ASN A 792 12.34 26.51 -24.60
CA ASN A 792 13.21 27.66 -24.37
C ASN A 792 13.72 28.19 -25.72
N VAL A 793 13.43 29.46 -26.00
CA VAL A 793 13.75 30.13 -27.28
C VAL A 793 15.26 30.23 -27.51
N LEU A 794 16.06 30.28 -26.44
CA LEU A 794 17.51 30.47 -26.53
C LEU A 794 18.25 29.17 -26.90
N ASP A 795 17.84 28.04 -26.30
CA ASP A 795 18.58 26.77 -26.41
C ASP A 795 17.83 25.69 -27.23
N GLY A 796 16.58 25.94 -27.60
CA GLY A 796 15.70 24.95 -28.24
C GLY A 796 15.32 23.76 -27.36
N LYS A 797 15.77 23.72 -26.10
CA LYS A 797 15.45 22.67 -25.11
C LYS A 797 14.07 22.89 -24.49
N VAL A 798 13.40 21.79 -24.14
CA VAL A 798 12.12 21.83 -23.42
C VAL A 798 12.38 21.86 -21.92
N ASP A 799 11.93 22.94 -21.27
CA ASP A 799 11.89 23.06 -19.83
C ASP A 799 10.54 22.52 -19.31
N TYR A 800 10.61 21.68 -18.27
CA TYR A 800 9.43 21.05 -17.66
C TYR A 800 9.12 21.70 -16.32
N PHE A 801 7.84 21.90 -16.03
CA PHE A 801 7.39 22.47 -14.76
C PHE A 801 6.24 21.64 -14.16
N SER A 802 6.30 21.40 -12.85
CA SER A 802 5.16 20.91 -12.08
C SER A 802 4.30 22.11 -11.66
N CYS A 803 3.04 22.14 -12.08
CA CYS A 803 2.13 23.26 -11.88
C CYS A 803 0.93 22.88 -11.02
N LEU A 804 0.37 23.85 -10.28
CA LEU A 804 -0.86 23.70 -9.51
C LEU A 804 -1.87 24.80 -9.87
N LEU A 805 -3.09 24.39 -10.21
CA LEU A 805 -4.25 25.25 -10.45
C LEU A 805 -5.30 25.06 -9.37
N ASP A 806 -6.06 26.12 -9.09
CA ASP A 806 -7.30 26.05 -8.33
C ASP A 806 -8.38 26.94 -8.99
N GLY A 807 -9.63 26.83 -8.53
CA GLY A 807 -10.74 27.59 -9.10
C GLY A 807 -10.66 29.11 -8.86
N ALA A 808 -9.76 29.56 -7.97
CA ALA A 808 -9.55 30.97 -7.65
C ALA A 808 -8.42 31.61 -8.49
N CYS A 809 -7.66 30.81 -9.26
CA CYS A 809 -6.64 31.31 -10.18
C CYS A 809 -7.23 32.26 -11.25
N PRO A 810 -6.56 33.39 -11.55
CA PRO A 810 -7.04 34.32 -12.57
C PRO A 810 -6.96 33.70 -13.97
N ILE A 811 -7.91 34.08 -14.83
CA ILE A 811 -7.97 33.65 -16.22
C ILE A 811 -7.21 34.67 -17.07
N LEU A 812 -6.23 34.20 -17.82
CA LEU A 812 -5.43 35.00 -18.74
C LEU A 812 -6.24 35.32 -20.03
N PRO A 813 -5.82 36.33 -20.83
CA PRO A 813 -6.52 36.68 -22.07
C PRO A 813 -6.62 35.55 -23.10
N ASN A 814 -5.75 34.54 -23.01
CA ASN A 814 -5.77 33.35 -23.85
C ASN A 814 -6.84 32.30 -23.40
N GLY A 815 -7.59 32.58 -22.34
CA GLY A 815 -8.61 31.67 -21.78
C GLY A 815 -8.05 30.61 -20.82
N GLU A 816 -6.73 30.53 -20.62
CA GLU A 816 -6.12 29.60 -19.67
C GLU A 816 -5.95 30.25 -18.29
N ARG A 817 -5.99 29.44 -17.23
CA ARG A 817 -5.75 29.90 -15.86
C ARG A 817 -4.26 30.02 -15.57
N GLU A 818 -3.85 31.08 -14.88
CA GLU A 818 -2.49 31.22 -14.39
C GLU A 818 -2.24 30.27 -13.20
N PRO A 819 -1.22 29.39 -13.24
CA PRO A 819 -0.95 28.45 -12.16
C PRO A 819 -0.49 29.16 -10.89
N LYS A 820 -1.06 28.76 -9.75
CA LYS A 820 -0.72 29.30 -8.43
C LYS A 820 0.71 29.00 -8.02
N TYR A 821 1.16 27.80 -8.36
CA TYR A 821 2.54 27.37 -8.18
C TYR A 821 3.04 26.80 -9.50
N ARG A 822 4.28 27.14 -9.86
CA ARG A 822 4.96 26.66 -11.06
C ARG A 822 6.41 26.38 -10.69
N ILE A 823 6.74 25.10 -10.52
CA ILE A 823 8.04 24.63 -10.02
C ILE A 823 8.80 23.97 -11.17
N ARG A 824 9.98 24.50 -11.50
CA ARG A 824 10.86 23.93 -12.54
C ARG A 824 11.36 22.55 -12.11
N LEU A 825 11.43 21.63 -13.06
CA LEU A 825 11.94 20.28 -12.89
C LEU A 825 13.28 20.13 -13.64
N SER A 826 14.13 19.19 -13.21
CA SER A 826 15.42 18.89 -13.88
C SER A 826 15.25 18.39 -15.32
N GLY A 827 14.06 17.93 -15.69
CA GLY A 827 13.74 17.40 -17.02
C GLY A 827 12.40 16.69 -17.01
N TYR A 828 12.13 15.90 -18.06
CA TYR A 828 10.90 15.12 -18.19
C TYR A 828 10.72 14.14 -17.00
N PRO A 829 9.73 14.34 -16.13
CA PRO A 829 9.66 13.62 -14.85
C PRO A 829 9.18 12.16 -14.97
N ILE A 830 8.59 11.76 -16.09
CA ILE A 830 8.00 10.42 -16.26
C ILE A 830 9.05 9.48 -16.87
N LEU A 831 9.88 8.88 -16.03
CA LEU A 831 10.93 7.94 -16.45
C LEU A 831 10.47 6.47 -16.38
N GLY A 832 9.43 6.18 -15.58
CA GLY A 832 8.84 4.88 -15.32
C GLY A 832 7.66 4.53 -16.23
N ASP A 833 6.67 3.83 -15.67
CA ASP A 833 5.46 3.36 -16.37
C ASP A 833 4.28 4.38 -16.31
N GLY A 834 4.43 5.51 -15.61
CA GLY A 834 3.47 6.62 -15.64
C GLY A 834 2.86 6.97 -14.28
N LYS A 835 2.04 6.07 -13.70
CA LYS A 835 1.25 6.35 -12.47
C LYS A 835 2.12 6.78 -11.28
N ALA A 836 3.21 6.06 -11.01
CA ALA A 836 4.15 6.40 -9.94
C ALA A 836 4.80 7.79 -10.11
N ASP A 837 5.24 8.13 -11.33
CA ASP A 837 5.85 9.44 -11.61
C ASP A 837 4.80 10.57 -11.59
N ASN A 838 3.57 10.27 -12.02
CA ASN A 838 2.43 11.17 -11.92
C ASN A 838 2.15 11.54 -10.46
N GLN A 839 2.10 10.54 -9.57
CA GLN A 839 1.98 10.78 -8.13
C GLN A 839 3.18 11.56 -7.57
N ASN A 840 4.41 11.21 -7.96
CA ASN A 840 5.63 11.82 -7.42
C ASN A 840 5.73 13.33 -7.72
N HIS A 841 5.39 13.77 -8.94
CA HIS A 841 5.43 15.21 -9.26
C HIS A 841 4.31 16.00 -8.57
N ALA A 842 3.17 15.36 -8.30
CA ALA A 842 2.04 15.98 -7.61
C ALA A 842 2.21 16.03 -6.08
N LEU A 843 3.01 15.12 -5.52
CA LEU A 843 3.19 14.95 -4.07
C LEU A 843 3.65 16.24 -3.37
N ILE A 844 4.44 17.09 -4.04
CA ILE A 844 4.87 18.42 -3.53
C ILE A 844 3.73 19.41 -3.29
N PHE A 845 2.54 19.18 -3.83
CA PHE A 845 1.36 20.03 -3.61
C PHE A 845 0.46 19.52 -2.49
N THR A 846 0.65 18.27 -2.06
CA THR A 846 -0.09 17.68 -0.95
C THR A 846 0.27 18.38 0.37
N ARG A 847 -0.69 18.55 1.26
CA ARG A 847 -0.50 19.25 2.54
C ARG A 847 -1.19 18.49 3.67
N GLY A 848 -0.63 18.62 4.86
CA GLY A 848 -1.15 17.96 6.06
C GLY A 848 -0.29 16.77 6.45
N GLU A 849 -0.78 16.02 7.43
CA GLU A 849 -0.04 14.92 8.06
C GLU A 849 -0.31 13.57 7.37
N TYR A 850 -1.46 13.47 6.70
CA TYR A 850 -1.92 12.25 6.04
C TYR A 850 -2.26 12.49 4.58
N ILE A 851 -2.06 11.45 3.78
CA ILE A 851 -2.45 11.42 2.37
C ILE A 851 -3.32 10.19 2.11
N GLN A 852 -4.46 10.35 1.45
CA GLN A 852 -5.26 9.25 0.94
C GLN A 852 -5.02 9.11 -0.55
N LEU A 853 -4.67 7.92 -1.01
CA LEU A 853 -4.43 7.64 -2.44
C LEU A 853 -5.66 6.96 -3.02
N ILE A 854 -6.18 7.53 -4.11
CA ILE A 854 -7.45 7.14 -4.71
C ILE A 854 -7.27 7.03 -6.22
N ASP A 855 -7.72 5.93 -6.81
CA ASP A 855 -7.74 5.79 -8.26
C ASP A 855 -8.88 6.64 -8.88
N ALA A 856 -8.69 7.10 -10.13
CA ALA A 856 -9.61 8.03 -10.77
C ALA A 856 -11.03 7.49 -11.04
N ASN A 857 -11.28 6.21 -10.75
CA ASN A 857 -12.56 5.50 -10.93
C ASN A 857 -13.27 5.13 -9.60
N GLN A 858 -12.76 5.57 -8.45
CA GLN A 858 -13.34 5.28 -7.13
C GLN A 858 -14.32 6.35 -6.66
N ASP A 859 -15.25 5.99 -5.78
CA ASP A 859 -16.29 6.89 -5.26
C ASP A 859 -16.31 6.91 -3.73
N HIS A 860 -16.86 7.95 -3.12
CA HIS A 860 -17.01 8.03 -1.68
C HIS A 860 -18.33 8.65 -1.22
N TYR A 861 -18.96 8.00 -0.25
CA TYR A 861 -20.30 8.30 0.21
C TYR A 861 -20.30 9.27 1.40
N PHE A 862 -21.26 10.19 1.41
CA PHE A 862 -21.36 11.24 2.44
C PHE A 862 -21.39 10.70 3.87
N GLU A 863 -22.18 9.66 4.13
CA GLU A 863 -22.32 9.06 5.45
C GLU A 863 -21.02 8.39 5.94
N GLU A 864 -20.20 7.85 5.04
CA GLU A 864 -18.89 7.29 5.40
C GLU A 864 -17.85 8.38 5.70
N CYS A 865 -17.91 9.52 4.99
CA CYS A 865 -17.04 10.68 5.22
C CYS A 865 -17.14 11.22 6.67
N LEU A 866 -18.27 11.00 7.36
CA LEU A 866 -18.46 11.43 8.75
C LEU A 866 -17.50 10.75 9.74
N LYS A 867 -16.91 9.60 9.36
CA LYS A 867 -15.99 8.81 10.19
C LYS A 867 -14.53 9.24 10.06
N VAL A 868 -14.22 10.19 9.18
CA VAL A 868 -12.84 10.56 8.84
C VAL A 868 -11.97 10.86 10.06
N ARG A 869 -12.53 11.52 11.09
CA ARG A 869 -11.81 11.82 12.33
C ARG A 869 -11.51 10.58 13.17
N ASN A 870 -12.40 9.58 13.16
CA ASN A 870 -12.19 8.30 13.82
C ASN A 870 -11.10 7.51 13.09
N VAL A 871 -11.12 7.51 11.75
CA VAL A 871 -10.08 6.89 10.91
C VAL A 871 -8.71 7.49 11.19
N LEU A 872 -8.59 8.82 11.18
CA LEU A 872 -7.31 9.49 11.43
C LEU A 872 -6.79 9.29 12.86
N SER A 873 -7.67 8.97 13.82
CA SER A 873 -7.28 8.69 15.20
C SER A 873 -6.59 7.33 15.37
N GLU A 874 -6.66 6.41 14.38
CA GLU A 874 -5.95 5.13 14.40
C GLU A 874 -4.43 5.26 14.32
N PHE A 875 -3.93 6.42 13.90
CA PHE A 875 -2.50 6.72 13.83
C PHE A 875 -1.86 7.08 15.18
N GLU A 876 -2.58 6.91 16.30
CA GLU A 876 -2.06 6.93 17.68
C GLU A 876 -1.41 8.26 18.14
N GLU A 877 -1.86 9.40 17.60
CA GLU A 877 -1.30 10.73 17.92
C GLU A 877 -1.79 11.36 19.24
N GLY A 878 -2.82 10.79 19.88
CA GLY A 878 -3.38 11.31 21.14
C GLY A 878 -2.47 11.08 22.35
N CYS A 879 -1.46 10.23 22.23
CA CYS A 879 -0.58 9.78 23.31
C CYS A 879 0.87 10.22 23.11
N ILE A 880 1.09 11.43 22.59
CA ILE A 880 2.44 11.99 22.50
C ILE A 880 2.84 12.43 23.91
N GLY A 881 3.51 11.53 24.64
CA GLY A 881 4.12 11.81 25.94
C GLY A 881 5.17 12.92 25.88
N ASP A 882 5.76 13.26 27.02
CA ASP A 882 6.74 14.36 27.13
C ASP A 882 7.91 14.20 26.13
N LEU A 883 7.86 14.94 25.02
CA LEU A 883 8.89 15.01 23.97
C LEU A 883 10.20 15.68 24.44
N SER A 884 10.43 15.76 25.75
CA SER A 884 11.62 16.36 26.35
C SER A 884 12.89 15.59 25.97
N ASN A 885 12.77 14.28 25.73
CA ASN A 885 13.83 13.46 25.17
C ASN A 885 13.33 12.72 23.93
N TYR A 886 13.90 12.99 22.75
CA TYR A 886 13.71 12.25 21.48
C TYR A 886 14.03 10.73 21.58
N ASP A 887 14.50 10.30 22.75
CA ASP A 887 14.88 8.95 23.14
C ASP A 887 13.96 8.33 24.18
N GLN A 888 12.91 9.01 24.65
CA GLN A 888 11.88 8.32 25.40
C GLN A 888 11.40 7.19 24.51
N LYS A 889 11.60 5.97 24.99
CA LYS A 889 10.94 4.78 24.49
C LYS A 889 9.47 5.19 24.38
N GLN A 890 8.98 5.44 23.16
CA GLN A 890 7.55 5.23 22.90
C GLN A 890 7.27 3.88 23.56
N GLY A 891 6.34 3.88 24.53
CA GLY A 891 6.21 2.80 25.51
C GLY A 891 6.31 1.42 24.85
N GLU A 892 6.72 0.42 25.61
CA GLU A 892 7.01 -0.95 25.17
C GLU A 892 5.86 -1.68 24.43
N GLU A 893 4.77 -1.00 24.05
CA GLU A 893 3.52 -1.55 23.53
C GLU A 893 3.04 -1.05 22.14
N GLY A 894 3.67 -0.07 21.47
CA GLY A 894 3.14 0.39 20.16
C GLY A 894 4.18 0.87 19.15
N HIS A 895 4.31 0.18 18.02
CA HIS A 895 5.00 0.75 16.86
C HIS A 895 4.05 1.71 16.12
N PRO A 896 4.55 2.83 15.58
CA PRO A 896 3.71 3.79 14.88
C PRO A 896 3.04 3.18 13.64
N VAL A 897 1.85 3.67 13.32
CA VAL A 897 1.05 3.21 12.18
C VAL A 897 1.43 4.01 10.94
N ALA A 898 1.75 3.33 9.84
CA ALA A 898 2.09 3.99 8.56
C ALA A 898 0.89 4.04 7.61
N ILE A 899 0.03 3.02 7.66
CA ILE A 899 -1.08 2.84 6.72
C ILE A 899 -2.33 2.42 7.50
N VAL A 900 -3.45 3.07 7.22
CA VAL A 900 -4.78 2.67 7.67
C VAL A 900 -5.65 2.45 6.44
N GLY A 901 -6.11 1.22 6.25
CA GLY A 901 -6.90 0.87 5.08
C GLY A 901 -8.38 0.86 5.27
N ASN A 902 -9.06 1.17 4.17
CA ASN A 902 -10.50 1.13 4.05
C ASN A 902 -10.92 -0.02 3.13
N ARG A 903 -12.14 -0.51 3.36
CA ARG A 903 -12.74 -1.54 2.51
C ARG A 903 -13.33 -0.88 1.27
N GLU A 904 -13.26 -1.59 0.16
CA GLU A 904 -13.85 -1.19 -1.10
C GLU A 904 -15.13 -1.98 -1.37
N TYR A 905 -16.09 -1.34 -2.02
CA TYR A 905 -17.28 -1.99 -2.55
C TYR A 905 -17.31 -1.82 -4.08
N ILE A 906 -17.41 -2.93 -4.79
CA ILE A 906 -17.39 -2.96 -6.25
C ILE A 906 -18.83 -2.89 -6.77
N PHE A 907 -19.24 -1.73 -7.25
CA PHE A 907 -20.62 -1.49 -7.70
C PHE A 907 -20.98 -2.22 -9.02
N SER A 908 -19.99 -2.72 -9.76
CA SER A 908 -20.21 -3.46 -11.00
C SER A 908 -20.66 -4.92 -10.79
N GLU A 909 -20.86 -5.34 -9.54
CA GLU A 909 -21.44 -6.64 -9.17
C GLU A 909 -22.74 -6.91 -9.94
N ASN A 910 -23.59 -5.89 -10.09
CA ASN A 910 -24.91 -6.00 -10.71
C ASN A 910 -24.89 -5.95 -12.26
N ILE A 911 -23.71 -5.87 -12.89
CA ILE A 911 -23.57 -5.69 -14.36
C ILE A 911 -23.51 -7.06 -15.09
N GLY A 912 -23.48 -8.18 -14.36
CA GLY A 912 -23.57 -9.54 -14.92
C GLY A 912 -22.69 -10.54 -14.17
N ILE A 913 -22.70 -11.81 -14.60
CA ILE A 913 -21.99 -12.92 -13.91
C ILE A 913 -20.48 -12.65 -13.77
N LEU A 914 -19.84 -12.08 -14.80
CA LEU A 914 -18.42 -11.75 -14.72
C LEU A 914 -18.14 -10.62 -13.72
N GLY A 915 -19.04 -9.62 -13.68
CA GLY A 915 -18.99 -8.52 -12.72
C GLY A 915 -19.18 -9.01 -11.29
N ASP A 916 -20.13 -9.92 -11.07
CA ASP A 916 -20.39 -10.60 -9.80
C ASP A 916 -19.16 -11.38 -9.32
N ILE A 917 -18.58 -12.26 -10.15
CA ILE A 917 -17.39 -13.04 -9.77
C ILE A 917 -16.20 -12.12 -9.45
N ALA A 918 -15.97 -11.08 -10.27
CA ALA A 918 -14.88 -10.14 -10.05
C ALA A 918 -15.08 -9.33 -8.74
N ALA A 919 -16.30 -8.84 -8.51
CA ALA A 919 -16.67 -8.13 -7.29
C ALA A 919 -16.55 -9.03 -6.05
N GLY A 920 -17.04 -10.27 -6.12
CA GLY A 920 -16.96 -11.25 -5.04
C GLY A 920 -15.51 -11.60 -4.69
N LYS A 921 -14.62 -11.71 -5.68
CA LYS A 921 -13.18 -11.90 -5.44
C LYS A 921 -12.59 -10.72 -4.66
N GLU A 922 -12.86 -9.49 -5.10
CA GLU A 922 -12.32 -8.28 -4.48
C GLU A 922 -12.88 -8.06 -3.07
N GLN A 923 -14.18 -8.27 -2.90
CA GLN A 923 -14.84 -8.20 -1.60
C GLN A 923 -14.27 -9.24 -0.63
N THR A 924 -14.02 -10.47 -1.10
CA THR A 924 -13.38 -11.51 -0.29
C THR A 924 -11.98 -11.10 0.14
N PHE A 925 -11.19 -10.52 -0.77
CA PHE A 925 -9.86 -10.02 -0.46
C PHE A 925 -9.89 -8.87 0.56
N GLY A 926 -10.64 -7.80 0.28
CA GLY A 926 -10.72 -6.59 1.10
C GLY A 926 -11.37 -6.80 2.47
N THR A 927 -12.21 -7.83 2.64
CA THR A 927 -12.92 -8.08 3.90
C THR A 927 -12.33 -9.24 4.70
N LEU A 928 -12.09 -10.41 4.09
CA LEU A 928 -11.66 -11.61 4.81
C LEU A 928 -10.14 -11.69 4.91
N PHE A 929 -9.45 -11.58 3.78
CA PHE A 929 -8.00 -11.75 3.71
C PHE A 929 -7.25 -10.58 4.34
N ALA A 930 -7.56 -9.36 3.90
CA ALA A 930 -6.88 -8.15 4.33
C ALA A 930 -7.00 -7.93 5.85
N ARG A 931 -8.13 -8.31 6.46
CA ARG A 931 -8.35 -8.27 7.91
C ARG A 931 -7.42 -9.19 8.68
N THR A 932 -7.29 -10.46 8.26
CA THR A 932 -6.38 -11.40 8.90
C THR A 932 -4.94 -10.99 8.69
N LEU A 933 -4.58 -10.55 7.47
CA LEU A 933 -3.25 -10.04 7.14
C LEU A 933 -2.87 -8.83 7.98
N ALA A 934 -3.77 -7.86 8.18
CA ALA A 934 -3.50 -6.70 9.03
C ALA A 934 -3.25 -7.11 10.48
N TYR A 935 -4.02 -8.09 11.00
CA TYR A 935 -3.85 -8.57 12.36
C TYR A 935 -2.53 -9.32 12.58
N ILE A 936 -2.04 -10.06 11.58
CA ILE A 936 -0.75 -10.76 11.64
C ILE A 936 0.43 -9.94 11.08
N GLY A 937 0.23 -8.65 10.80
CA GLY A 937 1.28 -7.74 10.29
C GLY A 937 1.74 -8.01 8.86
N GLY A 938 0.95 -8.73 8.06
CA GLY A 938 1.21 -9.05 6.65
C GLY A 938 0.46 -8.17 5.64
N LYS A 939 -0.35 -7.19 6.08
CA LYS A 939 -1.05 -6.28 5.17
C LYS A 939 -0.06 -5.33 4.49
N LEU A 940 -0.17 -5.19 3.17
CA LEU A 940 0.52 -4.17 2.37
C LEU A 940 -0.49 -3.17 1.78
N HIS A 941 0.00 -2.20 1.02
CA HIS A 941 -0.81 -1.28 0.22
C HIS A 941 -0.96 -1.88 -1.19
N TYR A 942 -2.17 -2.01 -1.69
CA TYR A 942 -2.44 -2.66 -2.99
C TYR A 942 -3.19 -1.74 -3.96
N GLY A 943 -3.05 -0.42 -3.82
CA GLY A 943 -3.82 0.56 -4.61
C GLY A 943 -5.25 0.80 -4.10
N HIS A 944 -5.65 0.12 -3.01
CA HIS A 944 -6.90 0.40 -2.27
C HIS A 944 -6.91 1.81 -1.68
N PRO A 945 -8.09 2.34 -1.29
CA PRO A 945 -8.26 3.71 -0.77
C PRO A 945 -7.71 3.89 0.66
N ASP A 946 -6.43 3.58 0.85
CA ASP A 946 -5.70 3.62 2.09
C ASP A 946 -5.27 5.05 2.44
N PHE A 947 -5.29 5.37 3.74
CA PHE A 947 -4.61 6.53 4.31
C PHE A 947 -3.17 6.18 4.65
N LEU A 948 -2.23 7.03 4.25
CA LEU A 948 -0.80 6.91 4.50
C LEU A 948 -0.31 8.09 5.33
N ASN A 949 0.63 7.85 6.24
CA ASN A 949 1.35 8.91 6.94
C ASN A 949 2.27 9.65 5.95
N ALA A 950 1.96 10.91 5.65
CA ALA A 950 2.64 11.68 4.61
C ALA A 950 4.12 11.89 4.94
N ILE A 951 4.44 12.22 6.20
CA ILE A 951 5.82 12.45 6.65
C ILE A 951 6.66 11.17 6.52
N PHE A 952 6.06 10.02 6.89
CA PHE A 952 6.70 8.73 6.73
C PHE A 952 7.06 8.46 5.27
N MET A 953 6.11 8.68 4.35
CA MET A 953 6.29 8.43 2.92
C MET A 953 7.27 9.41 2.27
N THR A 954 7.18 10.71 2.58
CA THR A 954 8.11 11.76 2.11
C THR A 954 9.56 11.41 2.40
N THR A 955 9.85 10.89 3.60
CA THR A 955 11.21 10.60 4.05
C THR A 955 11.74 9.24 3.60
N ARG A 956 10.95 8.43 2.87
CA ARG A 956 11.25 7.01 2.57
C ARG A 956 10.93 6.58 1.13
N GLY A 957 11.05 7.48 0.17
CA GLY A 957 10.93 7.12 -1.25
C GLY A 957 9.57 7.40 -1.87
N GLY A 958 8.66 8.05 -1.15
CA GLY A 958 7.34 8.41 -1.65
C GLY A 958 6.29 7.33 -1.44
N VAL A 959 5.24 7.38 -2.26
CA VAL A 959 4.04 6.52 -2.16
C VAL A 959 4.03 5.35 -3.14
N SER A 960 5.02 5.28 -4.03
CA SER A 960 5.14 4.30 -5.11
C SER A 960 6.59 4.21 -5.59
N LYS A 961 6.91 3.28 -6.49
CA LYS A 961 8.21 3.21 -7.18
C LYS A 961 8.06 3.22 -8.70
N ALA A 962 8.92 3.97 -9.39
CA ALA A 962 8.75 4.27 -10.82
C ALA A 962 9.84 3.66 -11.75
N GLN A 963 10.27 2.42 -11.54
CA GLN A 963 11.27 1.82 -12.44
C GLN A 963 10.55 1.10 -13.59
N LYS A 964 10.66 1.68 -14.79
CA LYS A 964 10.03 1.20 -16.02
C LYS A 964 10.23 -0.29 -16.24
N GLY A 965 9.15 -1.03 -16.46
CA GLY A 965 9.17 -2.47 -16.78
C GLY A 965 9.58 -3.42 -15.65
N LEU A 966 10.00 -2.88 -14.49
CA LEU A 966 10.32 -3.64 -13.28
C LEU A 966 9.21 -3.51 -12.23
N HIS A 967 8.74 -2.28 -11.99
CA HIS A 967 7.72 -1.99 -10.97
C HIS A 967 6.33 -1.83 -11.60
N LEU A 968 5.75 -2.96 -12.03
CA LEU A 968 4.38 -3.00 -12.55
C LEU A 968 3.30 -2.82 -11.46
N ASN A 969 3.59 -3.27 -10.24
CA ASN A 969 2.75 -3.08 -9.05
C ASN A 969 3.48 -2.13 -8.08
N GLU A 970 3.54 -0.86 -8.44
CA GLU A 970 4.30 0.18 -7.76
C GLU A 970 3.82 0.46 -6.33
N ASP A 971 2.51 0.35 -6.07
CA ASP A 971 1.87 0.73 -4.82
C ASP A 971 2.29 -0.20 -3.65
N ILE A 972 2.59 -1.47 -3.96
CA ILE A 972 3.02 -2.49 -2.99
C ILE A 972 4.29 -2.06 -2.25
N TYR A 973 5.17 -1.33 -2.91
CA TYR A 973 6.45 -0.91 -2.33
C TYR A 973 6.28 0.08 -1.18
N ALA A 974 5.21 0.90 -1.15
CA ALA A 974 4.91 1.72 0.02
C ALA A 974 4.56 0.86 1.24
N GLY A 975 3.76 -0.20 1.03
CA GLY A 975 3.45 -1.20 2.06
C GLY A 975 4.69 -1.94 2.56
N MET A 976 5.58 -2.34 1.64
CA MET A 976 6.84 -3.00 1.99
C MET A 976 7.76 -2.07 2.79
N ASN A 977 7.87 -0.81 2.39
CA ASN A 977 8.66 0.20 3.12
C ASN A 977 8.16 0.41 4.55
N ALA A 978 6.84 0.42 4.77
CA ALA A 978 6.25 0.46 6.10
C ALA A 978 6.68 -0.75 6.96
N LEU A 979 6.54 -1.95 6.40
CA LEU A 979 6.85 -3.20 7.08
C LEU A 979 8.35 -3.31 7.45
N PHE A 980 9.24 -2.95 6.52
CA PHE A 980 10.70 -3.02 6.70
C PHE A 980 11.29 -1.90 7.57
N LYS A 981 10.51 -0.91 8.01
CA LYS A 981 11.02 0.22 8.83
C LYS A 981 10.41 0.26 10.24
N ARG A 982 9.77 -0.83 10.69
CA ARG A 982 9.05 -1.02 11.97
C ARG A 982 7.78 -0.18 12.13
N TRP A 983 6.98 -0.04 11.08
CA TRP A 983 5.68 0.61 11.16
C TRP A 983 4.55 -0.40 10.87
N SER A 984 3.41 -0.22 11.53
CA SER A 984 2.25 -1.11 11.41
C SER A 984 1.31 -0.66 10.29
N ASN A 985 0.67 -1.63 9.62
CA ASN A 985 -0.37 -1.41 8.62
C ASN A 985 -1.71 -1.95 9.15
N LYS A 986 -2.67 -1.06 9.42
CA LYS A 986 -4.00 -1.38 9.96
C LYS A 986 -5.07 -1.41 8.86
N ILE A 987 -6.23 -1.98 9.20
CA ILE A 987 -7.45 -1.95 8.37
C ILE A 987 -8.67 -1.78 9.27
N LEU A 988 -9.65 -0.99 8.81
CA LEU A 988 -10.93 -0.74 9.49
C LEU A 988 -12.04 -1.69 8.99
#